data_AF-A0A5K7XJB9-F1
#
_entry.id   AF-A0A5K7XJB9-F1
#
_cell.length_a   1.000
_cell.length_b   1.000
_cell.length_c   1.000
_cell.angle_alpha   90.00
_cell.angle_beta   90.00
_cell.angle_gamma   90.00
#
_symmetry.space_group_name_H-M   'P 1'
#
loop_
_entity.id
_entity.type
_entity.pdbx_description
1 polymer ?
#
loop_
_entity_poly.entity_id
_entity_poly.type
_entity_poly.pdbx_seq_one_letter_code
_entity_poly.pdbx_strand_id
1 'polypeptide(L)'
;MAAARRGEIKVVLFENLSRLARDVGLTINTLKELVYRHKVRIISIDDGIDTQTNQQWEYITVILGVQNEQYLKMLAKFVHRGQEGVVLDGLCVGDYCFGYGSEPLADQIDRRGKNSKPKKKYVIVPEHAAWVVCIFQWFTVERRSLRWITRELNKNNAPKDHRSSTPKWHHQQLRGVLTNRKYIGEWSWGRRKNERDPISGAIRQVDRSPVEYEKWHRTLPGLKIIDEEAFVQAQALLAESASALAAVRQTDANSRKQKGHLNGTTSQASERWPRHLLSGLIVCGECGRNFQVSGNMSRYMACPGYAVGECSCKTTLRRELAENLLLNEITNRLLADPLVVEGLLDSAAEAWREITATGPANTLAVEQKLGDVKRRIEKLMNLCETEDSPDLKKRLIARCAERDALQQKLAQLSTASCISVAPPTEEWIISQLSDMRELISSKGPAAHAALRALVDGRIVAYEVKTPGRSRFYHRLKFDVQLYNVLSSTISANLVFKELEGCKVELDVREPPQYEALAEQIKVDFDAGLSIAEIKTKHGCSYTVIDKAMKHWHEINGVSRPDGRSLRGRLPKQRASDQLLEQVMELWGLDLPVREIAARLECGLETVRAAVVTWHESRGLPVPDGRVRRKSIRLKRENDIP
;
A
#
# COMPACT_ATOMS: atom_id res chain seq x y z
N MET A 1 -29.92 28.66 6.22
CA MET A 1 -29.11 29.22 5.11
C MET A 1 -29.24 28.46 3.80
N ALA A 2 -28.86 27.18 3.68
CA ALA A 2 -28.90 26.47 2.38
C ALA A 2 -30.32 26.41 1.75
N ALA A 3 -31.35 26.10 2.54
CA ALA A 3 -32.74 26.11 2.09
C ALA A 3 -33.25 27.53 1.71
N ALA A 4 -32.83 28.56 2.46
CA ALA A 4 -33.10 29.96 2.09
C ALA A 4 -32.42 30.36 0.77
N ARG A 5 -31.19 29.87 0.52
CA ARG A 5 -30.48 30.07 -0.75
C ARG A 5 -31.15 29.40 -1.94
N ARG A 6 -31.85 28.28 -1.71
CA ARG A 6 -32.67 27.58 -2.71
C ARG A 6 -34.08 28.17 -2.87
N GLY A 7 -34.46 29.14 -2.05
CA GLY A 7 -35.79 29.75 -2.08
C GLY A 7 -36.91 28.88 -1.49
N GLU A 8 -36.57 27.81 -0.78
CA GLU A 8 -37.53 26.86 -0.20
C GLU A 8 -38.24 27.41 1.04
N ILE A 9 -37.69 28.46 1.65
CA ILE A 9 -38.18 29.04 2.90
C ILE A 9 -38.43 30.52 2.70
N LYS A 10 -39.63 30.98 3.10
CA LYS A 10 -40.05 32.39 3.04
C LYS A 10 -40.09 33.08 4.40
N VAL A 11 -40.26 32.31 5.47
CA VAL A 11 -40.33 32.83 6.84
C VAL A 11 -39.48 31.95 7.74
N VAL A 12 -38.69 32.57 8.61
CA VAL A 12 -37.96 31.87 9.67
C VAL A 12 -38.37 32.46 11.01
N LEU A 13 -38.82 31.58 11.90
CA LEU A 13 -39.25 31.89 13.25
C LEU A 13 -38.18 31.40 14.24
N PHE A 14 -37.81 32.23 15.20
CA PHE A 14 -36.98 31.81 16.33
C PHE A 14 -37.60 32.29 17.64
N GLU A 15 -37.29 31.56 18.72
CA GLU A 15 -37.59 31.97 20.09
C GLU A 15 -36.86 33.29 20.42
N ASN A 16 -35.54 33.34 20.21
CA ASN A 16 -34.72 34.54 20.37
C ASN A 16 -33.54 34.56 19.38
N LEU A 17 -32.95 35.74 19.17
CA LEU A 17 -31.83 36.01 18.26
C LEU A 17 -30.57 35.22 18.64
N SER A 18 -30.43 34.83 19.90
CA SER A 18 -29.28 34.03 20.38
C SER A 18 -29.20 32.64 19.75
N ARG A 19 -30.31 32.16 19.13
CA ARG A 19 -30.37 30.92 18.35
C ARG A 19 -29.75 31.04 16.95
N LEU A 20 -29.73 32.25 16.38
CA LEU A 20 -29.25 32.47 15.01
C LEU A 20 -27.72 32.61 14.99
N ALA A 21 -27.19 33.53 15.77
CA ALA A 21 -25.76 33.67 15.98
C ALA A 21 -25.49 34.45 17.27
N ARG A 22 -24.34 34.14 17.88
CA ARG A 22 -23.91 34.63 19.20
C ARG A 22 -22.82 35.70 19.11
N ASP A 23 -22.53 36.15 17.90
CA ASP A 23 -21.53 37.17 17.56
C ASP A 23 -22.23 38.28 16.77
N VAL A 24 -22.02 39.53 17.16
CA VAL A 24 -22.74 40.68 16.58
C VAL A 24 -22.53 40.78 15.08
N GLY A 25 -21.28 40.66 14.62
CA GLY A 25 -20.91 40.84 13.22
C GLY A 25 -21.48 39.74 12.34
N LEU A 26 -21.42 38.49 12.80
CA LEU A 26 -21.99 37.36 12.08
C LEU A 26 -23.53 37.42 12.07
N THR A 27 -24.17 37.79 13.17
CA THR A 27 -25.63 37.87 13.28
C THR A 27 -26.19 38.90 12.32
N ILE A 28 -25.64 40.12 12.29
CA ILE A 28 -26.16 41.18 11.41
C ILE A 28 -25.94 40.87 9.94
N ASN A 29 -24.76 40.36 9.56
CA ASN A 29 -24.49 39.99 8.17
C ASN A 29 -25.40 38.86 7.70
N THR A 30 -25.65 37.86 8.54
CA THR A 30 -26.54 36.74 8.22
C THR A 30 -27.99 37.21 8.06
N LEU A 31 -28.47 38.08 8.96
CA LEU A 31 -29.82 38.64 8.87
C LEU A 31 -29.99 39.52 7.63
N LYS A 32 -29.00 40.37 7.31
CA LYS A 32 -29.02 41.18 6.08
C LYS A 32 -29.01 40.30 4.82
N GLU A 33 -28.22 39.23 4.80
CA GLU A 33 -28.25 38.25 3.69
C GLU A 33 -29.65 37.61 3.56
N LEU A 34 -30.26 37.16 4.66
CA LEU A 34 -31.57 36.52 4.64
C LEU A 34 -32.70 37.47 4.23
N VAL A 35 -32.75 38.67 4.79
CA VAL A 35 -33.82 39.65 4.56
C VAL A 35 -33.66 40.32 3.19
N TYR A 36 -32.48 40.85 2.88
CA TYR A 36 -32.31 41.66 1.67
C TYR A 36 -32.03 40.83 0.42
N ARG A 37 -31.19 39.79 0.53
CA ARG A 37 -30.77 38.97 -0.62
C ARG A 37 -31.73 37.82 -0.89
N HIS A 38 -32.22 37.17 0.16
CA HIS A 38 -33.11 36.01 0.03
C HIS A 38 -34.58 36.32 0.28
N LYS A 39 -34.94 37.57 0.64
CA LYS A 39 -36.31 38.03 0.86
C LYS A 39 -37.08 37.16 1.88
N VAL A 40 -36.37 36.63 2.87
CA VAL A 40 -36.93 35.83 3.95
C VAL A 40 -37.38 36.74 5.07
N ARG A 41 -38.64 36.63 5.51
CA ARG A 41 -39.13 37.30 6.71
C ARG A 41 -38.61 36.60 7.94
N ILE A 42 -38.17 37.38 8.92
CA ILE A 42 -37.58 36.87 10.15
C ILE A 42 -38.38 37.38 11.33
N ILE A 43 -38.77 36.45 12.21
CA ILE A 43 -39.58 36.72 13.39
C ILE A 43 -38.86 36.13 14.62
N SER A 44 -38.50 36.98 15.57
CA SER A 44 -37.98 36.60 16.89
C SER A 44 -39.05 36.91 17.94
N ILE A 45 -39.55 35.88 18.62
CA ILE A 45 -40.71 35.98 19.52
C ILE A 45 -40.37 36.77 20.78
N ASP A 46 -39.33 36.34 21.52
CA ASP A 46 -38.96 36.93 22.81
C ASP A 46 -38.35 38.33 22.65
N ASP A 47 -37.66 38.57 21.53
CA ASP A 47 -37.03 39.85 21.24
C ASP A 47 -38.02 40.85 20.60
N GLY A 48 -39.24 40.41 20.26
CA GLY A 48 -40.25 41.23 19.62
C GLY A 48 -39.84 41.75 18.24
N ILE A 49 -39.00 41.03 17.50
CA ILE A 49 -38.49 41.45 16.19
C ILE A 49 -39.31 40.81 15.09
N ASP A 50 -39.87 41.63 14.21
CA ASP A 50 -40.42 41.18 12.94
C ASP A 50 -39.85 42.05 11.82
N THR A 51 -39.09 41.46 10.90
CA THR A 51 -38.44 42.23 9.83
C THR A 51 -39.41 42.82 8.81
N GLN A 52 -40.68 42.39 8.83
CA GLN A 52 -41.73 42.98 7.98
C GLN A 52 -42.41 44.18 8.65
N THR A 53 -42.60 44.13 9.98
CA THR A 53 -43.37 45.14 10.74
C THR A 53 -42.47 46.18 11.39
N ASN A 54 -41.34 45.77 11.96
CA ASN A 54 -40.44 46.66 12.68
C ASN A 54 -39.41 47.24 11.73
N GLN A 55 -39.60 48.47 11.26
CA GLN A 55 -38.66 49.13 10.35
C GLN A 55 -37.27 49.38 10.97
N GLN A 56 -37.17 49.38 12.30
CA GLN A 56 -35.94 49.57 13.07
C GLN A 56 -35.32 48.25 13.56
N TRP A 57 -35.72 47.11 12.99
CA TRP A 57 -35.23 45.79 13.40
C TRP A 57 -33.70 45.68 13.39
N GLU A 58 -33.01 46.40 12.49
CA GLU A 58 -31.54 46.43 12.43
C GLU A 58 -30.92 46.97 13.71
N TYR A 59 -31.44 48.08 14.25
CA TYR A 59 -30.93 48.70 15.48
C TYR A 59 -31.13 47.78 16.69
N ILE A 60 -32.34 47.22 16.82
CA ILE A 60 -32.70 46.29 17.90
C ILE A 60 -31.77 45.07 17.84
N THR A 61 -31.53 44.54 16.64
CA THR A 61 -30.62 43.42 16.41
C THR A 61 -29.18 43.72 16.85
N VAL A 62 -28.65 44.92 16.54
CA VAL A 62 -27.30 45.30 16.98
C VAL A 62 -27.21 45.35 18.50
N ILE A 63 -28.17 46.01 19.16
CA ILE A 63 -28.19 46.17 20.62
C ILE A 63 -28.27 44.81 21.32
N LEU A 64 -29.24 43.97 20.92
CA LEU A 64 -29.40 42.63 21.48
C LEU A 64 -28.21 41.73 21.15
N GLY A 65 -27.61 41.89 19.97
CA GLY A 65 -26.37 41.23 19.60
C GLY A 65 -25.25 41.54 20.61
N VAL A 66 -25.02 42.83 20.89
CA VAL A 66 -23.97 43.28 21.82
C VAL A 66 -24.23 42.74 23.23
N GLN A 67 -25.48 42.81 23.69
CA GLN A 67 -25.88 42.27 24.99
C GLN A 67 -25.63 40.77 25.10
N ASN A 68 -25.99 40.00 24.06
CA ASN A 68 -25.76 38.56 24.01
C ASN A 68 -24.26 38.22 24.03
N GLU A 69 -23.43 38.96 23.29
CA GLU A 69 -21.98 38.74 23.28
C GLU A 69 -21.36 39.04 24.66
N GLN A 70 -21.75 40.15 25.30
CA GLN A 70 -21.29 40.49 26.66
C GLN A 70 -21.75 39.47 27.69
N TYR A 71 -23.01 39.03 27.61
CA TYR A 71 -23.55 37.98 28.48
C TYR A 71 -22.71 36.70 28.37
N LEU A 72 -22.33 36.28 27.15
CA LEU A 72 -21.49 35.10 26.95
C LEU A 72 -20.08 35.29 27.52
N LYS A 73 -19.48 36.46 27.36
CA LYS A 73 -18.17 36.79 27.96
C LYS A 73 -18.23 36.72 29.50
N MET A 74 -19.29 37.27 30.10
CA MET A 74 -19.50 37.19 31.55
C MET A 74 -19.79 35.77 32.02
N LEU A 75 -20.67 35.04 31.33
CA LEU A 75 -20.97 33.64 31.63
C LEU A 75 -19.72 32.78 31.57
N ALA A 76 -18.87 32.95 30.55
CA ALA A 76 -17.59 32.25 30.44
C ALA A 76 -16.69 32.55 31.64
N LYS A 77 -16.59 33.82 32.08
CA LYS A 77 -15.83 34.20 33.29
C LYS A 77 -16.41 33.57 34.56
N PHE A 78 -17.74 33.54 34.72
CA PHE A 78 -18.39 32.96 35.89
C PHE A 78 -18.23 31.43 35.94
N VAL A 79 -18.39 30.75 34.81
CA VAL A 79 -18.15 29.30 34.70
C VAL A 79 -16.69 29.00 35.00
N HIS A 80 -15.76 29.77 34.44
CA HIS A 80 -14.33 29.62 34.69
C HIS A 80 -13.99 29.82 36.17
N ARG A 81 -14.52 30.86 36.81
CA ARG A 81 -14.34 31.12 38.25
C ARG A 81 -14.93 30.00 39.12
N GLY A 82 -16.09 29.47 38.74
CA GLY A 82 -16.69 28.32 39.42
C GLY A 82 -15.83 27.07 39.29
N GLN A 83 -15.29 26.79 38.10
CA GLN A 83 -14.34 25.71 37.87
C GLN A 83 -13.03 25.92 38.63
N GLU A 84 -12.51 27.14 38.66
CA GLU A 84 -11.31 27.52 39.41
C GLU A 84 -11.47 27.23 40.90
N GLY A 85 -12.62 27.57 41.50
CA GLY A 85 -12.92 27.19 42.89
C GLY A 85 -12.91 25.67 43.12
N VAL A 86 -13.58 24.91 42.26
CA VAL A 86 -13.59 23.43 42.35
C VAL A 86 -12.18 22.85 42.14
N VAL A 87 -11.38 23.46 41.27
CA VAL A 87 -10.00 23.05 41.03
C VAL A 87 -9.18 23.27 42.29
N LEU A 88 -9.22 24.46 42.88
CA LEU A 88 -8.49 24.81 44.11
C LEU A 88 -8.93 23.96 45.32
N ASP A 89 -10.19 23.53 45.36
CA ASP A 89 -10.71 22.55 46.34
C ASP A 89 -10.12 21.13 46.16
N GLY A 90 -9.28 20.89 45.14
CA GLY A 90 -8.72 19.57 44.82
C GLY A 90 -9.71 18.62 44.14
N LEU A 91 -10.84 19.13 43.64
CA LEU A 91 -11.93 18.34 43.08
C LEU A 91 -11.88 18.26 41.55
N CYS A 92 -12.69 17.36 41.00
CA CYS A 92 -12.71 17.00 39.60
C CYS A 92 -13.62 17.94 38.78
N VAL A 93 -13.02 18.61 37.79
CA VAL A 93 -13.72 19.40 36.77
C VAL A 93 -13.81 18.67 35.43
N GLY A 94 -13.57 17.36 35.45
CA GLY A 94 -13.53 16.49 34.27
C GLY A 94 -12.21 16.55 33.51
N ASP A 95 -11.14 17.11 34.07
CA ASP A 95 -9.82 17.27 33.44
C ASP A 95 -8.91 16.04 33.56
N TYR A 96 -9.40 14.89 34.02
CA TYR A 96 -8.62 13.66 34.15
C TYR A 96 -8.21 13.06 32.79
N CYS A 97 -7.14 12.26 32.81
CA CYS A 97 -6.63 11.54 31.64
C CYS A 97 -6.87 10.03 31.80
N PHE A 98 -6.51 9.26 30.76
CA PHE A 98 -6.47 7.80 30.82
C PHE A 98 -5.79 7.29 32.11
N GLY A 99 -6.30 6.21 32.70
CA GLY A 99 -5.88 5.72 34.03
C GLY A 99 -6.71 6.26 35.21
N TYR A 100 -7.41 7.39 35.02
CA TYR A 100 -8.23 8.03 36.04
C TYR A 100 -9.70 8.12 35.64
N GLY A 101 -10.56 8.29 36.64
CA GLY A 101 -11.99 8.52 36.51
C GLY A 101 -12.50 9.57 37.50
N SER A 102 -13.82 9.66 37.62
CA SER A 102 -14.46 10.60 38.54
C SER A 102 -15.70 9.99 39.19
N GLU A 103 -15.83 10.15 40.50
CA GLU A 103 -16.99 9.71 41.29
C GLU A 103 -17.64 10.91 42.00
N PRO A 104 -18.97 10.94 42.17
CA PRO A 104 -19.63 11.95 42.97
C PRO A 104 -19.21 11.85 44.46
N LEU A 105 -19.12 12.98 45.14
CA LEU A 105 -18.93 13.02 46.59
C LEU A 105 -20.20 12.50 47.27
N ALA A 106 -20.04 11.57 48.23
CA ALA A 106 -21.14 10.89 48.93
C ALA A 106 -22.11 11.89 49.58
N ASP A 107 -21.59 12.95 50.21
CA ASP A 107 -22.38 13.99 50.91
C ASP A 107 -23.22 14.90 49.99
N GLN A 108 -23.13 14.74 48.67
CA GLN A 108 -23.82 15.58 47.69
C GLN A 108 -24.79 14.83 46.77
N ILE A 109 -24.99 13.53 47.00
CA ILE A 109 -25.97 12.73 46.25
C ILE A 109 -27.40 13.26 46.52
N ASP A 110 -27.64 13.84 47.69
CA ASP A 110 -28.97 14.30 48.16
C ASP A 110 -29.23 15.80 48.08
N ARG A 111 -28.39 16.60 47.41
CA ARG A 111 -28.67 18.04 47.23
C ARG A 111 -29.85 18.22 46.27
N ARG A 112 -31.06 18.28 46.84
CA ARG A 112 -32.33 18.63 46.19
C ARG A 112 -32.33 20.08 45.67
N GLY A 113 -31.61 20.32 44.59
CA GLY A 113 -31.76 21.50 43.74
C GLY A 113 -32.03 21.04 42.32
N LYS A 114 -33.09 21.55 41.69
CA LYS A 114 -33.47 21.29 40.30
C LYS A 114 -32.26 21.67 39.40
N ASN A 115 -31.38 20.70 39.09
CA ASN A 115 -30.12 20.81 38.32
C ASN A 115 -28.78 21.01 39.08
N SER A 116 -28.68 20.73 40.39
CA SER A 116 -27.35 20.74 41.04
C SER A 116 -26.52 19.53 40.60
N LYS A 117 -25.47 19.74 39.80
CA LYS A 117 -24.50 18.68 39.49
C LYS A 117 -23.60 18.49 40.71
N PRO A 118 -23.51 17.28 41.29
CA PRO A 118 -22.69 17.06 42.48
C PRO A 118 -21.22 17.32 42.17
N LYS A 119 -20.49 17.88 43.12
CA LYS A 119 -19.03 17.95 43.05
C LYS A 119 -18.47 16.52 42.99
N LYS A 120 -17.43 16.31 42.17
CA LYS A 120 -16.82 14.98 41.94
C LYS A 120 -15.40 14.93 42.48
N LYS A 121 -14.97 13.77 42.99
CA LYS A 121 -13.58 13.47 43.34
C LYS A 121 -12.90 12.67 42.22
N TYR A 122 -11.57 12.74 42.15
CA TYR A 122 -10.79 11.88 41.26
C TYR A 122 -10.65 10.49 41.85
N VAL A 123 -10.65 9.47 40.99
CA VAL A 123 -10.46 8.07 41.38
C VAL A 123 -9.52 7.41 40.37
N ILE A 124 -8.64 6.53 40.84
CA ILE A 124 -7.81 5.71 39.96
C ILE A 124 -8.67 4.53 39.49
N VAL A 125 -8.73 4.32 38.18
CA VAL A 125 -9.42 3.15 37.60
C VAL A 125 -8.39 2.04 37.46
N PRO A 126 -8.44 0.97 38.27
CA PRO A 126 -7.36 -0.03 38.32
C PRO A 126 -7.08 -0.67 36.95
N GLU A 127 -8.13 -1.00 36.20
CA GLU A 127 -8.03 -1.60 34.86
C GLU A 127 -7.25 -0.72 33.88
N HIS A 128 -7.51 0.60 33.89
CA HIS A 128 -6.81 1.55 33.02
C HIS A 128 -5.41 1.88 33.54
N ALA A 129 -5.24 1.97 34.86
CA ALA A 129 -3.97 2.27 35.50
C ALA A 129 -2.93 1.17 35.24
N ALA A 130 -3.36 -0.11 35.23
CA ALA A 130 -2.50 -1.23 34.86
C ALA A 130 -1.87 -1.05 33.48
N TRP A 131 -2.65 -0.63 32.47
CA TRP A 131 -2.14 -0.34 31.13
C TRP A 131 -1.14 0.82 31.11
N VAL A 132 -1.36 1.87 31.91
CA VAL A 132 -0.42 2.98 32.03
C VAL A 132 0.92 2.49 32.60
N VAL A 133 0.89 1.68 33.66
CA VAL A 133 2.10 1.07 34.24
C VAL A 133 2.82 0.19 33.21
N CYS A 134 2.09 -0.67 32.49
CA CYS A 134 2.67 -1.49 31.42
C CYS A 134 3.32 -0.65 30.32
N ILE A 135 2.70 0.46 29.88
CA ILE A 135 3.27 1.36 28.87
C ILE A 135 4.60 1.94 29.34
N PHE A 136 4.67 2.39 30.59
CA PHE A 136 5.91 2.92 31.15
C PHE A 136 6.97 1.83 31.27
N GLN A 137 6.62 0.66 31.80
CA GLN A 137 7.54 -0.48 31.93
C GLN A 137 8.10 -0.94 30.57
N TRP A 138 7.26 -1.08 29.55
CA TRP A 138 7.69 -1.42 28.19
C TRP A 138 8.64 -0.38 27.61
N PHE A 139 8.43 0.90 27.91
CA PHE A 139 9.24 1.98 27.38
C PHE A 139 10.58 2.14 28.13
N THR A 140 10.56 2.12 29.47
CA THR A 140 11.74 2.40 30.31
C THR A 140 12.60 1.17 30.57
N VAL A 141 11.98 0.06 31.00
CA VAL A 141 12.67 -1.19 31.39
C VAL A 141 13.00 -2.02 30.17
N GLU A 142 11.99 -2.34 29.33
CA GLU A 142 12.20 -3.19 28.16
C GLU A 142 12.76 -2.43 26.93
N ARG A 143 12.86 -1.10 27.01
CA ARG A 143 13.36 -0.23 25.92
C ARG A 143 12.65 -0.48 24.58
N ARG A 144 11.34 -0.77 24.61
CA ARG A 144 10.53 -0.98 23.40
C ARG A 144 10.21 0.35 22.73
N SER A 145 10.21 0.34 21.40
CA SER A 145 9.84 1.53 20.61
C SER A 145 8.34 1.87 20.76
N LEU A 146 7.98 3.16 20.65
CA LEU A 146 6.57 3.62 20.69
C LEU A 146 5.68 2.91 19.65
N ARG A 147 6.23 2.58 18.47
CA ARG A 147 5.51 1.82 17.44
C ARG A 147 5.23 0.38 17.87
N TRP A 148 6.19 -0.26 18.53
CA TRP A 148 5.98 -1.58 19.08
C TRP A 148 4.91 -1.56 20.18
N ILE A 149 5.00 -0.60 21.11
CA ILE A 149 4.01 -0.44 22.19
C ILE A 149 2.61 -0.20 21.61
N THR A 150 2.49 0.68 20.60
CA THR A 150 1.21 0.93 19.91
C THR A 150 0.63 -0.36 19.31
N ARG A 151 1.49 -1.17 18.67
CA ARG A 151 1.09 -2.45 18.07
C ARG A 151 0.55 -3.40 19.13
N GLU A 152 1.26 -3.52 20.23
CA GLU A 152 0.91 -4.44 21.30
C GLU A 152 -0.40 -4.01 21.99
N LEU A 153 -0.59 -2.72 22.23
CA LEU A 153 -1.85 -2.18 22.76
C LEU A 153 -3.03 -2.44 21.82
N ASN A 154 -2.86 -2.23 20.52
CA ASN A 154 -3.91 -2.48 19.54
C ASN A 154 -4.22 -3.98 19.41
N LYS A 155 -3.20 -4.83 19.47
CA LYS A 155 -3.36 -6.29 19.42
C LYS A 155 -4.13 -6.82 20.62
N ASN A 156 -3.90 -6.26 21.81
CA ASN A 156 -4.58 -6.64 23.04
C ASN A 156 -5.90 -5.86 23.28
N ASN A 157 -6.37 -5.06 22.31
CA ASN A 157 -7.57 -4.23 22.41
C ASN A 157 -7.61 -3.35 23.68
N ALA A 158 -6.47 -2.75 24.04
CA ALA A 158 -6.37 -1.94 25.24
C ALA A 158 -7.36 -0.75 25.21
N PRO A 159 -8.08 -0.47 26.32
CA PRO A 159 -9.05 0.61 26.40
C PRO A 159 -8.38 1.98 26.18
N LYS A 160 -9.20 2.98 25.83
CA LYS A 160 -8.73 4.35 25.56
C LYS A 160 -9.42 5.37 26.45
N ASP A 161 -8.82 6.56 26.47
CA ASP A 161 -9.38 7.71 27.16
C ASP A 161 -10.78 8.05 26.63
N HIS A 162 -11.68 8.47 27.53
CA HIS A 162 -13.06 8.88 27.24
C HIS A 162 -13.16 10.02 26.20
N ARG A 163 -12.07 10.77 26.00
CA ARG A 163 -11.99 11.87 25.02
C ARG A 163 -11.54 11.44 23.63
N SER A 164 -11.17 10.17 23.47
CA SER A 164 -10.68 9.67 22.19
C SER A 164 -11.85 9.43 21.23
N SER A 165 -11.80 10.06 20.05
CA SER A 165 -12.76 9.81 18.97
C SER A 165 -12.47 8.52 18.20
N THR A 166 -11.24 7.99 18.30
CA THR A 166 -10.82 6.78 17.60
C THR A 166 -10.64 5.62 18.57
N PRO A 167 -11.07 4.39 18.20
CA PRO A 167 -10.92 3.22 19.07
C PRO A 167 -9.47 2.74 19.19
N LYS A 168 -8.60 3.09 18.24
CA LYS A 168 -7.23 2.53 18.12
C LYS A 168 -6.16 3.47 18.65
N TRP A 169 -5.11 2.91 19.24
CA TRP A 169 -3.94 3.63 19.70
C TRP A 169 -3.07 4.09 18.53
N HIS A 170 -2.48 5.28 18.69
CA HIS A 170 -1.50 5.84 17.78
C HIS A 170 -0.24 6.28 18.55
N HIS A 171 0.93 6.17 17.93
CA HIS A 171 2.22 6.46 18.57
C HIS A 171 2.33 7.89 19.14
N GLN A 172 1.66 8.88 18.54
CA GLN A 172 1.62 10.26 19.06
C GLN A 172 0.84 10.37 20.37
N GLN A 173 -0.19 9.54 20.57
CA GLN A 173 -0.98 9.52 21.79
C GLN A 173 -0.16 8.94 22.95
N LEU A 174 0.68 7.93 22.69
CA LEU A 174 1.60 7.39 23.69
C LEU A 174 2.61 8.42 24.19
N ARG A 175 3.08 9.31 23.30
CA ARG A 175 3.92 10.44 23.75
C ARG A 175 3.16 11.30 24.75
N GLY A 176 1.88 11.60 24.50
CA GLY A 176 1.03 12.33 25.43
C GLY A 176 0.88 11.63 26.78
N VAL A 177 0.74 10.30 26.80
CA VAL A 177 0.72 9.49 28.04
C VAL A 177 2.06 9.61 28.77
N LEU A 178 3.18 9.35 28.10
CA LEU A 178 4.50 9.34 28.72
C LEU A 178 4.92 10.73 29.24
N THR A 179 4.45 11.82 28.64
CA THR A 179 4.76 13.21 29.07
C THR A 179 3.81 13.78 30.12
N ASN A 180 2.73 13.08 30.46
CA ASN A 180 1.71 13.63 31.34
C ASN A 180 2.13 13.54 32.81
N ARG A 181 2.40 14.70 33.43
CA ARG A 181 2.80 14.83 34.84
C ARG A 181 1.70 14.43 35.84
N LYS A 182 0.45 14.27 35.41
CA LYS A 182 -0.64 13.81 36.29
C LYS A 182 -0.35 12.43 36.91
N TYR A 183 0.39 11.58 36.21
CA TYR A 183 0.73 10.23 36.68
C TYR A 183 1.67 10.21 37.89
N ILE A 184 2.46 11.27 38.10
CA ILE A 184 3.32 11.45 39.29
C ILE A 184 2.64 12.23 40.42
N GLY A 185 1.36 12.60 40.24
CA GLY A 185 0.60 13.38 41.23
C GLY A 185 0.65 14.89 41.04
N GLU A 186 1.24 15.39 39.94
CA GLU A 186 1.25 16.82 39.60
C GLU A 186 0.11 17.19 38.62
N TRP A 187 -0.88 17.94 39.13
CA TRP A 187 -2.11 18.26 38.43
C TRP A 187 -2.19 19.74 38.07
N SER A 188 -1.60 20.11 36.92
CA SER A 188 -1.81 21.43 36.31
C SER A 188 -3.15 21.50 35.57
N TRP A 189 -3.93 22.54 35.80
CA TRP A 189 -5.15 22.86 35.05
C TRP A 189 -4.95 24.10 34.15
N GLY A 190 -5.75 24.23 33.10
CA GLY A 190 -5.83 25.49 32.35
C GLY A 190 -4.63 25.83 31.45
N ARG A 191 -3.75 24.90 31.06
CA ARG A 191 -2.60 25.23 30.17
C ARG A 191 -2.99 25.84 28.81
N ARG A 192 -4.19 25.56 28.30
CA ARG A 192 -4.69 26.03 27.00
C ARG A 192 -6.03 26.73 27.14
N LYS A 193 -6.26 27.75 26.31
CA LYS A 193 -7.54 28.42 26.13
C LYS A 193 -8.02 28.30 24.68
N ASN A 194 -9.34 28.21 24.51
CA ASN A 194 -9.95 28.32 23.20
C ASN A 194 -10.14 29.81 22.88
N GLU A 195 -9.58 30.25 21.78
CA GLU A 195 -9.73 31.59 21.24
C GLU A 195 -10.53 31.50 19.95
N ARG A 196 -11.59 32.29 19.84
CA ARG A 196 -12.45 32.32 18.67
C ARG A 196 -12.07 33.52 17.83
N ASP A 197 -11.82 33.29 16.55
CA ASP A 197 -11.66 34.35 15.56
C ASP A 197 -13.01 35.09 15.40
N PRO A 198 -13.07 36.41 15.65
CA PRO A 198 -14.30 37.19 15.53
C PRO A 198 -14.87 37.24 14.10
N ILE A 199 -14.03 37.11 13.07
CA ILE A 199 -14.43 37.30 11.67
C ILE A 199 -14.81 35.95 11.04
N SER A 200 -13.94 34.95 11.17
CA SER A 200 -14.19 33.63 10.59
C SER A 200 -15.07 32.74 11.47
N GLY A 201 -15.20 33.07 12.76
CA GLY A 201 -15.85 32.23 13.76
C GLY A 201 -15.06 30.97 14.12
N ALA A 202 -13.89 30.75 13.52
CA ALA A 202 -13.05 29.58 13.76
C ALA A 202 -12.49 29.58 15.18
N ILE A 203 -12.47 28.40 15.82
CA ILE A 203 -11.96 28.25 17.18
C ILE A 203 -10.56 27.64 17.11
N ARG A 204 -9.58 28.34 17.69
CA ARG A 204 -8.20 27.88 17.81
C ARG A 204 -7.85 27.68 19.29
N GLN A 205 -7.06 26.65 19.58
CA GLN A 205 -6.43 26.51 20.89
C GLN A 205 -5.12 27.28 20.93
N VAL A 206 -4.98 28.12 21.96
CA VAL A 206 -3.78 28.89 22.24
C VAL A 206 -3.28 28.52 23.64
N ASP A 207 -1.96 28.38 23.79
CA ASP A 207 -1.34 28.11 25.09
C ASP A 207 -1.42 29.35 25.98
N ARG A 208 -1.74 29.17 27.27
CA ARG A 208 -1.69 30.22 28.29
C ARG A 208 -0.24 30.43 28.75
N SER A 209 0.07 31.61 29.28
CA SER A 209 1.42 31.87 29.80
C SER A 209 1.69 30.97 31.04
N PRO A 210 2.95 30.54 31.26
CA PRO A 210 3.31 29.74 32.43
C PRO A 210 2.83 30.33 33.76
N VAL A 211 3.02 31.64 33.95
CA VAL A 211 2.64 32.36 35.16
C VAL A 211 1.13 32.32 35.43
N GLU A 212 0.30 32.30 34.38
CA GLU A 212 -1.16 32.34 34.52
C GLU A 212 -1.74 31.01 35.01
N TYR A 213 -1.18 29.87 34.59
CA TYR A 213 -1.71 28.55 34.98
C TYR A 213 -1.01 27.96 36.21
N GLU A 214 0.14 28.49 36.63
CA GLU A 214 0.87 28.02 37.82
C GLU A 214 0.01 28.07 39.09
N LYS A 215 -0.83 29.11 39.22
CA LYS A 215 -1.80 29.23 40.33
C LYS A 215 -2.84 28.10 40.40
N TRP A 216 -2.99 27.31 39.34
CA TRP A 216 -3.88 26.15 39.30
C TRP A 216 -3.10 24.82 39.33
N HIS A 217 -1.84 24.88 39.75
CA HIS A 217 -1.04 23.70 40.04
C HIS A 217 -1.49 23.07 41.37
N ARG A 218 -1.65 21.75 41.38
CA ARG A 218 -2.10 20.99 42.54
C ARG A 218 -1.27 19.73 42.66
N THR A 219 -0.84 19.41 43.88
CA THR A 219 -0.12 18.17 44.16
C THR A 219 -1.05 17.21 44.88
N LEU A 220 -1.33 16.06 44.27
CA LEU A 220 -2.25 15.04 44.75
C LEU A 220 -1.51 13.70 44.87
N PRO A 221 -0.72 13.48 45.94
CA PRO A 221 0.13 12.30 46.06
C PRO A 221 -0.65 10.98 46.12
N GLY A 222 -1.86 10.99 46.71
CA GLY A 222 -2.74 9.81 46.76
C GLY A 222 -3.31 9.37 45.39
N LEU A 223 -3.07 10.14 44.32
CA LEU A 223 -3.47 9.81 42.96
C LEU A 223 -2.27 9.43 42.07
N LYS A 224 -1.10 9.19 42.65
CA LYS A 224 0.10 8.77 41.92
C LYS A 224 -0.09 7.36 41.37
N ILE A 225 0.14 7.17 40.07
CA ILE A 225 0.14 5.84 39.42
C ILE A 225 1.59 5.37 39.17
N ILE A 226 2.51 6.31 38.96
CA ILE A 226 3.89 6.02 38.52
C ILE A 226 4.88 6.75 39.41
N ASP A 227 5.99 6.11 39.72
CA ASP A 227 7.11 6.72 40.42
C ASP A 227 7.80 7.82 39.63
N GLU A 228 8.27 8.84 40.36
CA GLU A 228 8.93 10.00 39.76
C GLU A 228 10.20 9.59 39.01
N GLU A 229 10.94 8.61 39.54
CA GLU A 229 12.12 8.03 38.89
C GLU A 229 11.79 7.42 37.52
N ALA A 230 10.72 6.61 37.44
CA ALA A 230 10.28 6.00 36.19
C ALA A 230 9.82 7.06 35.17
N PHE A 231 9.18 8.14 35.65
CA PHE A 231 8.78 9.26 34.80
C PHE A 231 9.98 10.04 34.25
N VAL A 232 10.96 10.36 35.10
CA VAL A 232 12.20 11.05 34.70
C VAL A 232 12.97 10.22 33.68
N GLN A 233 13.09 8.90 33.89
CA GLN A 233 13.70 7.98 32.91
C GLN A 233 12.96 8.00 31.57
N ALA A 234 11.63 7.98 31.58
CA ALA A 234 10.83 8.09 30.35
C ALA A 234 11.06 9.43 29.63
N GLN A 235 11.17 10.55 30.36
CA GLN A 235 11.48 11.85 29.76
C GLN A 235 12.88 11.88 29.14
N ALA A 236 13.90 11.35 29.83
CA ALA A 236 15.26 11.27 29.31
C ALA A 236 15.32 10.47 28.00
N LEU A 237 14.64 9.32 27.95
CA LEU A 237 14.50 8.49 26.75
C LEU A 237 13.79 9.20 25.60
N LEU A 238 12.71 9.93 25.90
CA LEU A 238 12.01 10.71 24.89
C LEU A 238 12.88 11.84 24.35
N ALA A 239 13.66 12.51 25.21
CA ALA A 239 14.59 13.57 24.82
C ALA A 239 15.73 13.02 23.94
N GLU A 240 16.34 11.88 24.32
CA GLU A 240 17.36 11.18 23.53
C GLU A 240 16.83 10.80 22.14
N SER A 241 15.62 10.21 22.08
CA SER A 241 15.00 9.88 20.80
C SER A 241 14.71 11.11 19.94
N ALA A 242 14.36 12.24 20.57
CA ALA A 242 14.09 13.49 19.88
C ALA A 242 15.37 14.15 19.35
N SER A 243 16.47 14.14 20.11
CA SER A 243 17.76 14.68 19.69
C SER A 243 18.38 13.85 18.56
N ALA A 244 18.34 12.52 18.66
CA ALA A 244 18.77 11.63 17.58
C ALA A 244 17.99 11.88 16.28
N LEU A 245 16.66 12.06 16.39
CA LEU A 245 15.82 12.37 15.24
C LEU A 245 16.08 13.78 14.69
N ALA A 246 16.41 14.76 15.54
CA ALA A 246 16.74 16.11 15.13
C ALA A 246 18.07 16.15 14.35
N ALA A 247 19.08 15.39 14.76
CA ALA A 247 20.36 15.27 14.06
C ALA A 247 20.16 14.69 12.64
N VAL A 248 19.35 13.64 12.49
CA VAL A 248 19.00 13.05 11.18
C VAL A 248 18.13 14.00 10.34
N ARG A 249 17.31 14.84 10.97
CA ARG A 249 16.48 15.83 10.25
C ARG A 249 17.29 17.01 9.72
N GLN A 250 18.41 17.38 10.35
CA GLN A 250 19.29 18.46 9.90
C GLN A 250 20.06 18.09 8.64
N THR A 251 20.40 16.81 8.44
CA THR A 251 21.04 16.31 7.21
C THR A 251 20.08 16.31 5.99
N ASP A 252 18.77 16.30 6.24
CA ASP A 252 17.70 16.30 5.22
C ASP A 252 17.16 17.72 4.89
N ALA A 253 17.86 18.78 5.33
CA ALA A 253 17.37 20.17 5.27
C ALA A 253 17.11 20.70 3.85
N ASN A 254 17.69 20.09 2.80
CA ASN A 254 17.50 20.54 1.41
C ASN A 254 16.13 20.19 0.79
N SER A 255 15.22 19.52 1.52
CA SER A 255 13.95 19.01 0.94
C SER A 255 12.66 19.56 1.57
N ARG A 256 12.69 20.31 2.69
CA ARG A 256 11.46 20.64 3.44
C ARG A 256 11.27 22.14 3.65
N LYS A 257 10.09 22.66 3.26
CA LYS A 257 9.66 24.04 3.59
C LYS A 257 9.51 24.25 5.11
N GLN A 258 9.62 25.52 5.49
CA GLN A 258 9.62 26.14 6.84
C GLN A 258 8.49 25.74 7.82
N LYS A 259 7.51 24.91 7.41
CA LYS A 259 6.38 24.45 8.25
C LYS A 259 6.19 22.94 8.30
N GLY A 260 7.17 22.13 7.90
CA GLY A 260 7.22 20.69 8.23
C GLY A 260 6.07 19.81 7.70
N HIS A 261 5.17 20.34 6.88
CA HIS A 261 4.13 19.56 6.22
C HIS A 261 4.64 19.06 4.87
N LEU A 262 4.67 17.74 4.69
CA LEU A 262 4.66 17.15 3.35
C LEU A 262 3.28 17.42 2.76
N ASN A 263 3.18 17.76 1.47
CA ASN A 263 1.91 17.74 0.75
C ASN A 263 1.43 16.28 0.70
N GLY A 264 0.68 15.87 1.72
CA GLY A 264 -0.16 14.69 1.64
C GLY A 264 -1.22 14.98 0.59
N THR A 265 -1.04 14.44 -0.61
CA THR A 265 -2.08 14.45 -1.63
C THR A 265 -3.21 13.54 -1.14
N THR A 266 -4.45 14.05 -1.16
CA THR A 266 -5.68 13.28 -0.91
C THR A 266 -5.71 12.04 -1.81
N SER A 267 -6.38 10.96 -1.40
CA SER A 267 -6.57 9.72 -2.20
C SER A 267 -7.02 9.98 -3.65
N GLN A 268 -7.87 10.98 -3.84
CA GLN A 268 -8.34 11.42 -5.17
C GLN A 268 -7.22 11.96 -6.08
N ALA A 269 -6.19 12.59 -5.51
CA ALA A 269 -5.05 13.10 -6.28
C ALA A 269 -4.06 11.98 -6.65
N SER A 270 -3.99 10.89 -5.87
CA SER A 270 -3.20 9.70 -6.25
C SER A 270 -3.84 8.86 -7.36
N GLU A 271 -5.18 8.91 -7.50
CA GLU A 271 -5.88 8.29 -8.64
C GLU A 271 -5.66 9.08 -9.93
N ARG A 272 -5.64 10.43 -9.83
CA ARG A 272 -5.46 11.32 -10.98
C ARG A 272 -4.00 11.48 -11.42
N TRP A 273 -3.06 11.30 -10.49
CA TRP A 273 -1.61 11.34 -10.75
C TRP A 273 -0.88 10.20 -10.01
N PRO A 274 -0.82 9.00 -10.62
CA PRO A 274 -0.10 7.87 -10.03
C PRO A 274 1.39 8.16 -9.97
N ARG A 275 2.00 7.90 -8.80
CA ARG A 275 3.44 8.15 -8.57
C ARG A 275 4.36 7.02 -9.04
N HIS A 276 3.79 5.84 -9.25
CA HIS A 276 4.46 4.65 -9.73
C HIS A 276 3.41 3.67 -10.25
N LEU A 277 3.85 2.66 -11.01
CA LEU A 277 2.96 1.73 -11.72
C LEU A 277 1.98 1.00 -10.80
N LEU A 278 2.43 0.58 -9.61
CA LEU A 278 1.60 -0.16 -8.66
C LEU A 278 0.84 0.71 -7.64
N SER A 279 0.72 2.02 -7.88
CA SER A 279 0.14 2.98 -6.92
C SER A 279 -1.33 2.65 -6.64
N GLY A 280 -1.64 2.18 -5.44
CA GLY A 280 -3.01 1.87 -5.03
C GLY A 280 -3.64 0.63 -5.70
N LEU A 281 -2.85 -0.21 -6.36
CA LEU A 281 -3.31 -1.48 -6.95
C LEU A 281 -3.16 -2.66 -5.99
N ILE A 282 -2.09 -2.69 -5.18
CA ILE A 282 -1.82 -3.83 -4.31
C ILE A 282 -2.57 -3.70 -2.99
N VAL A 283 -3.39 -4.69 -2.68
CA VAL A 283 -4.21 -4.81 -1.47
C VAL A 283 -3.74 -6.02 -0.65
N CYS A 284 -3.69 -5.88 0.66
CA CYS A 284 -3.39 -7.00 1.55
C CYS A 284 -4.55 -8.01 1.60
N GLY A 285 -4.27 -9.28 1.34
CA GLY A 285 -5.27 -10.36 1.46
C GLY A 285 -5.74 -10.66 2.89
N GLU A 286 -5.03 -10.20 3.91
CA GLU A 286 -5.40 -10.41 5.32
C GLU A 286 -6.26 -9.27 5.87
N CYS A 287 -5.84 -8.00 5.66
CA CYS A 287 -6.52 -6.84 6.28
C CYS A 287 -7.22 -5.91 5.27
N GLY A 288 -7.18 -6.21 3.96
CA GLY A 288 -7.86 -5.42 2.92
C GLY A 288 -7.33 -4.00 2.70
N ARG A 289 -6.18 -3.63 3.27
CA ARG A 289 -5.59 -2.29 3.11
C ARG A 289 -4.62 -2.24 1.94
N ASN A 290 -4.53 -1.08 1.29
CA ASN A 290 -3.56 -0.84 0.23
C ASN A 290 -2.13 -0.82 0.80
N PHE A 291 -1.24 -1.50 0.10
CA PHE A 291 0.19 -1.48 0.41
C PHE A 291 0.73 -0.06 0.23
N GLN A 292 1.63 0.35 1.13
CA GLN A 292 2.28 1.65 1.07
C GLN A 292 3.76 1.49 0.74
N VAL A 293 4.29 2.41 -0.06
CA VAL A 293 5.72 2.48 -0.35
C VAL A 293 6.49 2.70 0.95
N SER A 294 7.52 1.88 1.16
CA SER A 294 8.34 1.88 2.38
C SER A 294 9.81 1.57 2.06
N GLY A 295 10.69 1.85 3.02
CA GLY A 295 12.13 1.64 2.90
C GLY A 295 12.85 2.72 2.10
N ASN A 296 14.17 2.55 1.96
CA ASN A 296 15.03 3.51 1.26
C ASN A 296 14.72 3.53 -0.24
N MET A 297 14.76 4.73 -0.84
CA MET A 297 14.51 4.97 -2.26
C MET A 297 13.20 4.36 -2.81
N SER A 298 12.18 4.16 -1.97
CA SER A 298 10.87 3.64 -2.42
C SER A 298 10.92 2.24 -3.05
N ARG A 299 11.93 1.42 -2.74
CA ARG A 299 12.13 0.09 -3.35
C ARG A 299 11.15 -0.99 -2.87
N TYR A 300 10.55 -0.80 -1.70
CA TYR A 300 9.68 -1.79 -1.08
C TYR A 300 8.26 -1.25 -0.90
N MET A 301 7.30 -2.16 -0.78
CA MET A 301 5.95 -1.87 -0.35
C MET A 301 5.58 -2.76 0.84
N ALA A 302 4.89 -2.21 1.81
CA ALA A 302 4.53 -2.92 3.04
C ALA A 302 3.06 -2.66 3.40
N CYS A 303 2.45 -3.63 4.08
CA CYS A 303 1.12 -3.46 4.62
C CYS A 303 1.14 -2.45 5.78
N PRO A 304 0.39 -1.33 5.71
CA PRO A 304 0.32 -0.37 6.81
C PRO A 304 -0.38 -0.94 8.05
N GLY A 305 -1.23 -1.96 7.88
CA GLY A 305 -1.88 -2.68 8.99
C GLY A 305 -0.89 -3.30 9.97
N TYR A 306 0.25 -3.81 9.50
CA TYR A 306 1.29 -4.40 10.35
C TYR A 306 1.98 -3.39 11.26
N ALA A 307 2.18 -2.15 10.77
CA ALA A 307 2.75 -1.08 11.58
C ALA A 307 1.82 -0.67 12.73
N VAL A 308 0.51 -0.78 12.53
CA VAL A 308 -0.53 -0.44 13.51
C VAL A 308 -0.89 -1.62 14.42
N GLY A 309 -0.67 -2.86 13.97
CA GLY A 309 -0.97 -4.09 14.73
C GLY A 309 -2.27 -4.78 14.36
N GLU A 310 -2.84 -4.45 13.20
CA GLU A 310 -4.10 -5.02 12.72
C GLU A 310 -3.92 -6.16 11.72
N CYS A 311 -2.68 -6.45 11.35
CA CYS A 311 -2.34 -7.40 10.30
C CYS A 311 -1.04 -8.11 10.67
N SER A 312 -0.96 -9.40 10.42
CA SER A 312 0.23 -10.20 10.72
C SER A 312 1.26 -10.18 9.58
N CYS A 313 0.87 -9.73 8.38
CA CYS A 313 1.73 -9.56 7.20
C CYS A 313 2.94 -8.64 7.47
N LYS A 314 4.07 -9.24 7.88
CA LYS A 314 5.34 -8.55 8.15
C LYS A 314 6.17 -8.38 6.87
N THR A 315 5.97 -9.25 5.90
CA THR A 315 6.80 -9.32 4.69
C THR A 315 6.68 -8.03 3.88
N THR A 316 7.79 -7.59 3.30
CA THR A 316 7.82 -6.45 2.38
C THR A 316 7.89 -6.95 0.94
N LEU A 317 7.11 -6.33 0.06
CA LEU A 317 7.08 -6.62 -1.36
C LEU A 317 8.16 -5.80 -2.07
N ARG A 318 9.03 -6.43 -2.85
CA ARG A 318 9.99 -5.73 -3.72
C ARG A 318 9.23 -5.12 -4.90
N ARG A 319 9.22 -3.80 -5.01
CA ARG A 319 8.41 -3.09 -6.01
C ARG A 319 8.84 -3.41 -7.44
N GLU A 320 10.11 -3.21 -7.76
CA GLU A 320 10.62 -3.40 -9.13
C GLU A 320 10.45 -4.85 -9.61
N LEU A 321 10.68 -5.82 -8.71
CA LEU A 321 10.48 -7.23 -9.01
C LEU A 321 9.00 -7.56 -9.25
N ALA A 322 8.10 -7.03 -8.40
CA ALA A 322 6.66 -7.21 -8.58
C ALA A 322 6.17 -6.56 -9.90
N GLU A 323 6.64 -5.35 -10.21
CA GLU A 323 6.34 -4.67 -11.47
C GLU A 323 6.75 -5.55 -12.66
N ASN A 324 8.02 -5.93 -12.73
CA ASN A 324 8.52 -6.69 -13.88
C ASN A 324 7.82 -8.07 -14.03
N LEU A 325 7.59 -8.80 -12.93
CA LEU A 325 6.91 -10.09 -12.99
C LEU A 325 5.44 -9.94 -13.41
N LEU A 326 4.72 -8.94 -12.88
CA LEU A 326 3.34 -8.66 -13.29
C LEU A 326 3.27 -8.31 -14.77
N LEU A 327 4.17 -7.44 -15.24
CA LEU A 327 4.20 -7.04 -16.65
C LEU A 327 4.51 -8.22 -17.58
N ASN A 328 5.47 -9.06 -17.21
CA ASN A 328 5.83 -10.24 -18.00
C ASN A 328 4.69 -11.26 -18.03
N GLU A 329 4.07 -11.56 -16.89
CA GLU A 329 2.96 -12.53 -16.82
C GLU A 329 1.75 -12.06 -17.65
N ILE A 330 1.38 -10.78 -17.53
CA ILE A 330 0.29 -10.20 -18.32
C ILE A 330 0.63 -10.22 -19.81
N THR A 331 1.84 -9.80 -20.19
CA THR A 331 2.28 -9.78 -21.61
C THR A 331 2.30 -11.18 -22.23
N ASN A 332 2.83 -12.17 -21.50
CA ASN A 332 2.89 -13.55 -21.99
C ASN A 332 1.48 -14.11 -22.21
N ARG A 333 0.54 -13.86 -21.30
CA ARG A 333 -0.84 -14.36 -21.45
C ARG A 333 -1.64 -13.64 -22.53
N LEU A 334 -1.38 -12.35 -22.75
CA LEU A 334 -2.02 -11.58 -23.82
C LEU A 334 -1.69 -12.12 -25.22
N LEU A 335 -0.51 -12.71 -25.40
CA LEU A 335 -0.01 -13.14 -26.72
C LEU A 335 0.00 -14.67 -26.91
N ALA A 336 0.00 -15.46 -25.84
CA ALA A 336 0.24 -16.90 -25.92
C ALA A 336 -1.04 -17.75 -26.08
N ASP A 337 -2.24 -17.21 -25.87
CA ASP A 337 -3.49 -17.98 -25.94
C ASP A 337 -4.29 -17.61 -27.21
N PRO A 338 -4.29 -18.47 -28.25
CA PRO A 338 -5.03 -18.22 -29.49
C PRO A 338 -6.55 -18.06 -29.25
N LEU A 339 -7.09 -18.74 -28.24
CA LEU A 339 -8.52 -18.69 -27.91
C LEU A 339 -8.93 -17.31 -27.39
N VAL A 340 -8.02 -16.60 -26.74
CA VAL A 340 -8.24 -15.24 -26.28
C VAL A 340 -8.34 -14.29 -27.47
N VAL A 341 -7.48 -14.45 -28.48
CA VAL A 341 -7.48 -13.60 -29.68
C VAL A 341 -8.77 -13.81 -30.48
N GLU A 342 -9.21 -15.06 -30.66
CA GLU A 342 -10.48 -15.39 -31.33
C GLU A 342 -11.69 -14.81 -30.59
N GLY A 343 -11.80 -15.01 -29.28
CA GLY A 343 -12.90 -14.46 -28.48
C GLY A 343 -12.92 -12.92 -28.47
N LEU A 344 -11.75 -12.30 -28.57
CA LEU A 344 -11.59 -10.85 -28.66
C LEU A 344 -12.02 -10.31 -30.04
N LEU A 345 -11.71 -11.03 -31.12
CA LEU A 345 -12.15 -10.73 -32.47
C LEU A 345 -13.68 -10.78 -32.59
N ASP A 346 -14.31 -11.84 -32.10
CA ASP A 346 -15.77 -12.01 -32.14
C ASP A 346 -16.47 -10.87 -31.40
N SER A 347 -15.98 -10.56 -30.20
CA SER A 347 -16.53 -9.50 -29.35
C SER A 347 -16.33 -8.12 -29.99
N ALA A 348 -15.17 -7.87 -30.62
CA ALA A 348 -14.90 -6.64 -31.35
C ALA A 348 -15.72 -6.49 -32.63
N ALA A 349 -15.95 -7.59 -33.36
CA ALA A 349 -16.80 -7.60 -34.54
C ALA A 349 -18.28 -7.37 -34.21
N GLU A 350 -18.78 -7.91 -33.08
CA GLU A 350 -20.15 -7.66 -32.61
C GLU A 350 -20.33 -6.20 -32.16
N ALA A 351 -19.39 -5.67 -31.38
CA ALA A 351 -19.45 -4.30 -30.90
C ALA A 351 -19.25 -3.27 -32.03
N TRP A 352 -18.43 -3.59 -33.05
CA TRP A 352 -18.35 -2.83 -34.29
C TRP A 352 -19.69 -2.79 -35.02
N ARG A 353 -20.37 -3.93 -35.19
CA ARG A 353 -21.71 -4.01 -35.82
C ARG A 353 -22.73 -3.14 -35.08
N GLU A 354 -22.73 -3.14 -33.75
CA GLU A 354 -23.66 -2.35 -32.95
C GLU A 354 -23.40 -0.83 -33.08
N ILE A 355 -22.13 -0.41 -33.11
CA ILE A 355 -21.76 1.00 -33.32
C ILE A 355 -22.10 1.46 -34.74
N THR A 356 -21.81 0.67 -35.77
CA THR A 356 -22.17 1.03 -37.15
C THR A 356 -23.69 1.14 -37.31
N ALA A 357 -24.46 0.30 -36.61
CA ALA A 357 -25.93 0.33 -36.63
C ALA A 357 -26.52 1.53 -35.86
N THR A 358 -25.98 1.88 -34.67
CA THR A 358 -26.57 2.89 -33.76
C THR A 358 -25.87 4.25 -33.79
N GLY A 359 -24.63 4.30 -34.29
CA GLY A 359 -23.76 5.47 -34.38
C GLY A 359 -24.40 6.67 -35.09
N PRO A 360 -24.91 6.54 -36.33
CA PRO A 360 -25.50 7.68 -37.04
C PRO A 360 -26.73 8.26 -36.32
N ALA A 361 -27.56 7.42 -35.71
CA ALA A 361 -28.72 7.87 -34.94
C ALA A 361 -28.32 8.61 -33.65
N ASN A 362 -27.31 8.13 -32.94
CA ASN A 362 -26.80 8.74 -31.71
C ASN A 362 -26.09 10.08 -31.97
N THR A 363 -25.28 10.18 -33.03
CA THR A 363 -24.63 11.42 -33.43
C THR A 363 -25.66 12.49 -33.80
N LEU A 364 -26.66 12.13 -34.61
CA LEU A 364 -27.75 13.04 -34.98
C LEU A 364 -28.54 13.53 -33.74
N ALA A 365 -28.83 12.64 -32.79
CA ALA A 365 -29.55 13.01 -31.57
C ALA A 365 -28.75 13.99 -30.67
N VAL A 366 -27.43 13.82 -30.59
CA VAL A 366 -26.54 14.74 -29.83
C VAL A 366 -26.39 16.09 -30.56
N GLU A 367 -26.28 16.08 -31.89
CA GLU A 367 -26.27 17.28 -32.73
C GLU A 367 -27.54 18.11 -32.57
N GLN A 368 -28.71 17.48 -32.62
CA GLN A 368 -30.00 18.14 -32.42
C GLN A 368 -30.08 18.78 -31.04
N LYS A 369 -29.70 18.05 -29.97
CA LYS A 369 -29.66 18.59 -28.60
C LYS A 369 -28.69 19.75 -28.46
N LEU A 370 -27.52 19.68 -29.08
CA LEU A 370 -26.55 20.77 -29.08
C LEU A 370 -27.11 22.01 -29.79
N GLY A 371 -27.79 21.83 -30.92
CA GLY A 371 -28.48 22.91 -31.64
C GLY A 371 -29.58 23.57 -30.80
N ASP A 372 -30.34 22.79 -30.03
CA ASP A 372 -31.38 23.31 -29.14
C ASP A 372 -30.81 24.09 -27.95
N VAL A 373 -29.72 23.60 -27.35
CA VAL A 373 -29.04 24.30 -26.25
C VAL A 373 -28.40 25.60 -26.74
N LYS A 374 -27.75 25.61 -27.92
CA LYS A 374 -27.21 26.83 -28.54
C LYS A 374 -28.30 27.88 -28.79
N ARG A 375 -29.44 27.49 -29.37
CA ARG A 375 -30.60 28.38 -29.56
C ARG A 375 -31.16 28.95 -28.24
N ARG A 376 -31.14 28.16 -27.17
CA ARG A 376 -31.56 28.62 -25.82
C ARG A 376 -30.55 29.58 -25.19
N ILE A 377 -29.25 29.37 -25.40
CA ILE A 377 -28.20 30.29 -24.96
C ILE A 377 -28.37 31.65 -25.66
N GLU A 378 -28.58 31.65 -26.98
CA GLU A 378 -28.79 32.87 -27.76
C GLU A 378 -30.02 33.66 -27.28
N LYS A 379 -31.14 32.97 -27.05
CA LYS A 379 -32.34 33.60 -26.44
C LYS A 379 -32.06 34.20 -25.06
N LEU A 380 -31.28 33.52 -24.22
CA LEU A 380 -30.92 34.03 -22.89
C LEU A 380 -29.95 35.21 -22.98
N MET A 381 -29.04 35.22 -23.95
CA MET A 381 -28.12 36.35 -24.17
C MET A 381 -28.88 37.60 -24.58
N ASN A 382 -29.83 37.50 -25.52
CA ASN A 382 -30.66 38.63 -25.96
C ASN A 382 -31.53 39.19 -24.81
N LEU A 383 -31.99 38.33 -23.89
CA LEU A 383 -32.72 38.76 -22.69
C LEU A 383 -31.81 39.46 -21.66
N CYS A 384 -30.55 39.03 -21.53
CA CYS A 384 -29.58 39.68 -20.64
C CYS A 384 -29.18 41.10 -21.12
N GLU A 385 -29.33 41.42 -22.41
CA GLU A 385 -29.08 42.76 -22.94
C GLU A 385 -30.17 43.77 -22.52
N THR A 386 -31.35 43.28 -22.16
CA THR A 386 -32.50 44.11 -21.78
C THR A 386 -32.77 44.13 -20.27
N GLU A 387 -32.48 43.04 -19.55
CA GLU A 387 -32.64 42.93 -18.10
C GLU A 387 -31.43 42.27 -17.41
N ASP A 388 -30.81 42.95 -16.43
CA ASP A 388 -29.72 42.35 -15.63
C ASP A 388 -30.26 41.66 -14.37
N SER A 389 -30.59 40.37 -14.50
CA SER A 389 -30.98 39.50 -13.38
C SER A 389 -29.90 38.46 -13.06
N PRO A 390 -29.52 38.29 -11.78
CA PRO A 390 -28.53 37.29 -11.36
C PRO A 390 -28.94 35.84 -11.66
N ASP A 391 -30.25 35.57 -11.81
CA ASP A 391 -30.74 34.24 -12.15
C ASP A 391 -30.63 33.93 -13.65
N LEU A 392 -30.69 34.94 -14.52
CA LEU A 392 -30.37 34.79 -15.94
C LEU A 392 -28.89 34.43 -16.12
N LYS A 393 -27.98 35.13 -15.42
CA LYS A 393 -26.55 34.82 -15.40
C LYS A 393 -26.26 33.37 -14.95
N LYS A 394 -26.92 32.87 -13.90
CA LYS A 394 -26.77 31.47 -13.46
C LYS A 394 -27.28 30.46 -14.50
N ARG A 395 -28.45 30.71 -15.11
CA ARG A 395 -28.99 29.84 -16.16
C ARG A 395 -28.10 29.81 -17.39
N LEU A 396 -27.51 30.95 -17.75
CA LEU A 396 -26.54 31.06 -18.84
C LEU A 396 -25.29 30.22 -18.56
N ILE A 397 -24.70 30.34 -17.36
CA ILE A 397 -23.54 29.52 -16.96
C ILE A 397 -23.86 28.02 -17.01
N ALA A 398 -25.02 27.60 -16.50
CA ALA A 398 -25.45 26.21 -16.53
C ALA A 398 -25.62 25.67 -17.97
N ARG A 399 -26.22 26.47 -18.86
CA ARG A 399 -26.40 26.08 -20.28
C ARG A 399 -25.09 26.12 -21.06
N CYS A 400 -24.17 27.02 -20.76
CA CYS A 400 -22.82 27.01 -21.31
C CYS A 400 -22.07 25.73 -20.91
N ALA A 401 -22.14 25.32 -19.63
CA ALA A 401 -21.55 24.06 -19.18
C ALA A 401 -22.18 22.83 -19.87
N GLU A 402 -23.50 22.83 -20.08
CA GLU A 402 -24.21 21.78 -20.82
C GLU A 402 -23.79 21.74 -22.31
N ARG A 403 -23.65 22.90 -22.96
CA ARG A 403 -23.11 23.01 -24.33
C ARG A 403 -21.70 22.42 -24.40
N ASP A 404 -20.82 22.81 -23.49
CA ASP A 404 -19.42 22.36 -23.50
C ASP A 404 -19.34 20.84 -23.30
N ALA A 405 -20.18 20.27 -22.43
CA ALA A 405 -20.29 18.83 -22.24
C ALA A 405 -20.83 18.11 -23.50
N LEU A 406 -21.86 18.66 -24.16
CA LEU A 406 -22.40 18.10 -25.41
C LEU A 406 -21.41 18.22 -26.57
N GLN A 407 -20.62 19.29 -26.65
CA GLN A 407 -19.54 19.45 -27.63
C GLN A 407 -18.42 18.44 -27.42
N GLN A 408 -18.02 18.20 -26.16
CA GLN A 408 -17.06 17.14 -25.85
C GLN A 408 -17.60 15.76 -26.22
N LYS A 409 -18.87 15.49 -25.93
CA LYS A 409 -19.52 14.22 -26.28
C LYS A 409 -19.60 14.02 -27.80
N LEU A 410 -19.90 15.07 -28.57
CA LEU A 410 -19.94 15.03 -30.02
C LEU A 410 -18.53 14.82 -30.61
N ALA A 411 -17.51 15.50 -30.07
CA ALA A 411 -16.12 15.28 -30.45
C ALA A 411 -15.66 13.83 -30.16
N GLN A 412 -16.11 13.23 -29.05
CA GLN A 412 -15.85 11.81 -28.75
C GLN A 412 -16.54 10.88 -29.76
N LEU A 413 -17.81 11.12 -30.08
CA LEU A 413 -18.57 10.33 -31.06
C LEU A 413 -18.00 10.44 -32.48
N SER A 414 -17.58 11.64 -32.90
CA SER A 414 -16.95 11.83 -34.22
C SER A 414 -15.59 11.15 -34.31
N THR A 415 -14.81 11.18 -33.23
CA THR A 415 -13.50 10.50 -33.16
C THR A 415 -13.69 8.97 -33.21
N ALA A 416 -14.70 8.44 -32.52
CA ALA A 416 -15.08 7.03 -32.60
C ALA A 416 -15.56 6.62 -34.01
N SER A 417 -16.26 7.52 -34.71
CA SER A 417 -16.74 7.28 -36.09
C SER A 417 -15.60 7.31 -37.13
N CYS A 418 -14.50 8.03 -36.88
CA CYS A 418 -13.32 8.05 -37.76
C CYS A 418 -12.50 6.75 -37.70
N ILE A 419 -12.63 5.95 -36.63
CA ILE A 419 -11.98 4.63 -36.49
C ILE A 419 -12.75 3.55 -37.28
N SER A 420 -13.98 3.85 -37.72
CA SER A 420 -14.92 2.91 -38.35
C SER A 420 -14.88 2.99 -39.89
N VAL A 421 -13.84 2.45 -40.52
CA VAL A 421 -13.88 2.19 -41.99
C VAL A 421 -13.86 0.69 -42.31
N ALA A 422 -13.27 -0.15 -41.46
CA ALA A 422 -13.17 -1.59 -41.67
C ALA A 422 -13.48 -2.38 -40.38
N PRO A 423 -14.00 -3.62 -40.50
CA PRO A 423 -14.13 -4.52 -39.34
C PRO A 423 -12.74 -4.82 -38.74
N PRO A 424 -12.65 -4.99 -37.41
CA PRO A 424 -11.39 -5.32 -36.75
C PRO A 424 -10.85 -6.66 -37.27
N THR A 425 -9.64 -6.64 -37.82
CA THR A 425 -8.92 -7.84 -38.29
C THR A 425 -8.01 -8.39 -37.19
N GLU A 426 -7.62 -9.67 -37.31
CA GLU A 426 -6.67 -10.32 -36.41
C GLU A 426 -5.35 -9.55 -36.32
N GLU A 427 -4.82 -9.12 -37.46
CA GLU A 427 -3.59 -8.32 -37.55
C GLU A 427 -3.72 -6.98 -36.79
N TRP A 428 -4.88 -6.33 -36.88
CA TRP A 428 -5.13 -5.08 -36.16
C TRP A 428 -5.17 -5.29 -34.64
N ILE A 429 -5.81 -6.37 -34.17
CA ILE A 429 -5.82 -6.71 -32.74
C ILE A 429 -4.41 -7.01 -32.23
N ILE A 430 -3.63 -7.79 -32.98
CA ILE A 430 -2.24 -8.11 -32.63
C ILE A 430 -1.40 -6.83 -32.55
N SER A 431 -1.57 -5.89 -33.50
CA SER A 431 -0.91 -4.58 -33.47
C SER A 431 -1.31 -3.74 -32.26
N GLN A 432 -2.60 -3.73 -31.88
CA GLN A 432 -3.05 -3.00 -30.69
C GLN A 432 -2.52 -3.63 -29.39
N LEU A 433 -2.41 -4.96 -29.35
CA LEU A 433 -1.79 -5.68 -28.23
C LEU A 433 -0.29 -5.40 -28.13
N SER A 434 0.43 -5.26 -29.25
CA SER A 434 1.84 -4.86 -29.24
C SER A 434 2.04 -3.41 -28.81
N ASP A 435 1.22 -2.47 -29.29
CA ASP A 435 1.29 -1.06 -28.89
C ASP A 435 1.02 -0.91 -27.38
N MET A 436 0.08 -1.70 -26.85
CA MET A 436 -0.18 -1.74 -25.42
C MET A 436 1.02 -2.30 -24.64
N ARG A 437 1.68 -3.35 -25.15
CA ARG A 437 2.90 -3.88 -24.51
C ARG A 437 3.96 -2.79 -24.37
N GLU A 438 4.17 -1.98 -25.40
CA GLU A 438 5.11 -0.86 -25.34
C GLU A 438 4.65 0.22 -24.35
N LEU A 439 3.37 0.57 -24.37
CA LEU A 439 2.78 1.55 -23.47
C LEU A 439 2.89 1.12 -22.00
N ILE A 440 2.59 -0.12 -21.69
CA ILE A 440 2.71 -0.68 -20.34
C ILE A 440 4.18 -0.74 -19.89
N SER A 441 5.09 -1.05 -20.82
CA SER A 441 6.53 -1.07 -20.56
C SER A 441 7.14 0.32 -20.29
N SER A 442 6.48 1.40 -20.74
CA SER A 442 6.94 2.79 -20.53
C SER A 442 6.90 3.27 -19.06
N LYS A 443 6.30 2.50 -18.14
CA LYS A 443 6.17 2.80 -16.69
C LYS A 443 5.56 4.16 -16.34
N GLY A 444 4.91 4.84 -17.29
CA GLY A 444 4.31 6.16 -17.11
C GLY A 444 2.89 6.14 -16.50
N PRO A 445 2.25 7.31 -16.33
CA PRO A 445 0.87 7.42 -15.84
C PRO A 445 -0.15 6.70 -16.74
N ALA A 446 0.08 6.70 -18.05
CA ALA A 446 -0.73 5.95 -19.01
C ALA A 446 -0.60 4.42 -18.78
N ALA A 447 0.62 3.92 -18.51
CA ALA A 447 0.86 2.53 -18.16
C ALA A 447 0.11 2.11 -16.90
N HIS A 448 0.04 2.98 -15.89
CA HIS A 448 -0.74 2.73 -14.68
C HIS A 448 -2.24 2.64 -14.97
N ALA A 449 -2.79 3.55 -15.77
CA ALA A 449 -4.20 3.54 -16.13
C ALA A 449 -4.56 2.25 -16.89
N ALA A 450 -3.73 1.85 -17.86
CA ALA A 450 -3.90 0.59 -18.60
C ALA A 450 -3.83 -0.63 -17.67
N LEU A 451 -2.83 -0.69 -16.78
CA LEU A 451 -2.70 -1.78 -15.81
C LEU A 451 -3.88 -1.83 -14.83
N ARG A 452 -4.39 -0.67 -14.41
CA ARG A 452 -5.55 -0.58 -13.51
C ARG A 452 -6.82 -1.12 -14.20
N ALA A 453 -7.02 -0.82 -15.48
CA ALA A 453 -8.12 -1.33 -16.27
C ALA A 453 -8.04 -2.85 -16.46
N LEU A 454 -6.83 -3.37 -16.73
CA LEU A 454 -6.55 -4.80 -16.88
C LEU A 454 -6.85 -5.63 -15.63
N VAL A 455 -6.66 -5.05 -14.45
CA VAL A 455 -6.68 -5.81 -13.19
C VAL A 455 -7.86 -5.43 -12.28
N ASP A 456 -8.93 -4.86 -12.86
CA ASP A 456 -10.12 -4.41 -12.13
C ASP A 456 -9.79 -3.55 -10.89
N GLY A 457 -8.72 -2.77 -11.00
CA GLY A 457 -8.23 -1.89 -9.94
C GLY A 457 -7.64 -2.55 -8.69
N ARG A 458 -7.52 -3.90 -8.60
CA ARG A 458 -7.04 -4.57 -7.37
C ARG A 458 -6.22 -5.85 -7.62
N ILE A 459 -5.05 -5.89 -6.99
CA ILE A 459 -4.16 -7.06 -6.93
C ILE A 459 -4.07 -7.49 -5.46
N VAL A 460 -4.52 -8.70 -5.13
CA VAL A 460 -4.52 -9.18 -3.75
C VAL A 460 -3.21 -9.90 -3.44
N ALA A 461 -2.45 -9.39 -2.48
CA ALA A 461 -1.18 -9.97 -2.04
C ALA A 461 -1.35 -10.80 -0.77
N TYR A 462 -0.99 -12.09 -0.84
CA TYR A 462 -0.95 -13.02 0.29
C TYR A 462 0.48 -13.36 0.68
N GLU A 463 0.76 -13.41 1.99
CA GLU A 463 2.06 -13.85 2.51
C GLU A 463 2.15 -15.39 2.49
N VAL A 464 3.13 -15.93 1.76
CA VAL A 464 3.38 -17.38 1.68
C VAL A 464 4.59 -17.75 2.55
N LYS A 465 4.36 -18.70 3.47
CA LYS A 465 5.37 -19.24 4.37
C LYS A 465 5.80 -20.62 3.89
N THR A 466 7.05 -20.77 3.47
CA THR A 466 7.61 -22.07 3.08
C THR A 466 8.27 -22.75 4.29
N PRO A 467 7.92 -24.01 4.60
CA PRO A 467 8.58 -24.75 5.69
C PRO A 467 10.11 -24.81 5.46
N GLY A 468 10.89 -24.48 6.49
CA GLY A 468 12.36 -24.50 6.41
C GLY A 468 13.02 -23.25 5.78
N ARG A 469 12.26 -22.23 5.36
CA ARG A 469 12.81 -20.93 4.95
C ARG A 469 12.40 -19.81 5.91
N SER A 470 13.38 -18.99 6.31
CA SER A 470 13.15 -17.82 7.16
C SER A 470 12.60 -16.60 6.41
N ARG A 471 12.73 -16.57 5.08
CA ARG A 471 12.24 -15.48 4.22
C ARG A 471 10.93 -15.91 3.55
N PHE A 472 9.87 -15.19 3.87
CA PHE A 472 8.57 -15.31 3.22
C PHE A 472 8.52 -14.44 1.95
N TYR A 473 7.59 -14.74 1.06
CA TYR A 473 7.36 -13.98 -0.16
C TYR A 473 5.86 -13.75 -0.35
N HIS A 474 5.49 -12.91 -1.31
CA HIS A 474 4.09 -12.63 -1.61
C HIS A 474 3.64 -13.41 -2.83
N ARG A 475 2.45 -14.01 -2.74
CA ARG A 475 1.68 -14.49 -3.89
C ARG A 475 0.62 -13.45 -4.23
N LEU A 476 0.69 -12.93 -5.44
CA LEU A 476 -0.30 -12.01 -5.99
C LEU A 476 -1.40 -12.83 -6.65
N LYS A 477 -2.65 -12.53 -6.31
CA LYS A 477 -3.84 -13.08 -6.96
C LYS A 477 -4.63 -11.94 -7.57
N PHE A 478 -4.95 -12.06 -8.84
CA PHE A 478 -5.71 -11.07 -9.57
C PHE A 478 -6.39 -11.67 -10.78
N ASP A 479 -7.45 -11.02 -11.23
CA ASP A 479 -8.21 -11.41 -12.41
C ASP A 479 -7.82 -10.46 -13.55
N VAL A 480 -7.50 -11.02 -14.72
CA VAL A 480 -7.16 -10.22 -15.90
C VAL A 480 -8.43 -10.02 -16.73
N GLN A 481 -8.82 -8.76 -16.88
CA GLN A 481 -9.99 -8.30 -17.63
C GLN A 481 -9.51 -7.65 -18.93
N LEU A 482 -9.49 -8.44 -20.00
CA LEU A 482 -9.03 -8.00 -21.32
C LEU A 482 -10.01 -7.04 -22.00
N TYR A 483 -11.29 -7.13 -21.64
CA TYR A 483 -12.37 -6.26 -22.13
C TYR A 483 -12.09 -4.76 -21.88
N ASN A 484 -11.73 -4.39 -20.66
CA ASN A 484 -11.57 -2.98 -20.25
C ASN A 484 -10.48 -2.26 -21.06
N VAL A 485 -9.51 -3.01 -21.56
CA VAL A 485 -8.41 -2.46 -22.38
C VAL A 485 -8.91 -2.05 -23.74
N LEU A 486 -9.58 -2.94 -24.47
CA LEU A 486 -10.04 -2.63 -25.82
C LEU A 486 -11.05 -1.47 -25.83
N SER A 487 -11.90 -1.38 -24.80
CA SER A 487 -12.80 -0.23 -24.65
C SER A 487 -12.08 1.10 -24.40
N SER A 488 -10.80 1.08 -24.00
CA SER A 488 -10.01 2.29 -23.72
C SER A 488 -9.16 2.73 -24.91
N THR A 489 -8.63 1.79 -25.70
CA THR A 489 -7.89 2.07 -26.94
C THR A 489 -8.83 2.45 -28.08
N ILE A 490 -9.95 1.75 -28.20
CA ILE A 490 -11.01 2.13 -29.10
C ILE A 490 -11.82 3.19 -28.34
N SER A 491 -11.71 4.47 -28.70
CA SER A 491 -12.39 5.60 -28.04
C SER A 491 -13.94 5.57 -28.13
N ALA A 492 -14.52 4.39 -28.30
CA ALA A 492 -15.93 4.11 -28.27
C ALA A 492 -16.28 3.41 -26.95
N ASN A 493 -17.38 3.82 -26.34
CA ASN A 493 -18.04 3.08 -25.25
C ASN A 493 -18.57 1.75 -25.79
N LEU A 494 -17.67 0.81 -26.08
CA LEU A 494 -18.00 -0.54 -26.52
C LEU A 494 -18.36 -1.33 -25.27
N VAL A 495 -19.60 -1.77 -25.19
CA VAL A 495 -20.05 -2.74 -24.19
C VAL A 495 -19.78 -4.12 -24.79
N PHE A 496 -18.62 -4.70 -24.49
CA PHE A 496 -18.34 -6.07 -24.89
C PHE A 496 -19.01 -7.03 -23.88
N LYS A 497 -19.43 -8.21 -24.33
CA LYS A 497 -19.91 -9.29 -23.44
C LYS A 497 -18.78 -9.70 -22.49
N GLU A 498 -19.08 -9.87 -21.20
CA GLU A 498 -18.09 -10.31 -20.19
C GLU A 498 -17.49 -11.66 -20.62
N LEU A 499 -16.25 -11.64 -21.11
CA LEU A 499 -15.41 -12.82 -21.17
C LEU A 499 -15.00 -13.17 -19.73
N GLU A 500 -15.15 -14.43 -19.33
CA GLU A 500 -14.77 -14.87 -17.99
C GLU A 500 -13.30 -14.49 -17.69
N GLY A 501 -13.10 -13.69 -16.64
CA GLY A 501 -11.76 -13.21 -16.27
C GLY A 501 -10.82 -14.36 -15.92
N CYS A 502 -9.61 -14.34 -16.50
CA CYS A 502 -8.58 -15.33 -16.20
C CYS A 502 -7.99 -15.07 -14.81
N LYS A 503 -8.15 -16.01 -13.89
CA LYS A 503 -7.54 -15.97 -12.55
C LYS A 503 -6.04 -16.23 -12.67
N VAL A 504 -5.22 -15.29 -12.19
CA VAL A 504 -3.76 -15.39 -12.21
C VAL A 504 -3.23 -15.48 -10.79
N GLU A 505 -2.36 -16.47 -10.54
CA GLU A 505 -1.56 -16.56 -9.32
C GLU A 505 -0.08 -16.38 -9.67
N LEU A 506 0.57 -15.38 -9.08
CA LEU A 506 1.95 -15.01 -9.37
C LEU A 506 2.78 -14.95 -8.08
N ASP A 507 3.84 -15.77 -8.01
CA ASP A 507 4.77 -15.78 -6.89
C ASP A 507 5.88 -14.73 -7.09
N VAL A 508 5.89 -13.70 -6.24
CA VAL A 508 6.86 -12.59 -6.31
C VAL A 508 8.15 -12.99 -5.59
N ARG A 509 8.95 -13.80 -6.26
CA ARG A 509 10.29 -14.21 -5.82
C ARG A 509 11.24 -14.34 -7.00
N GLU A 510 12.51 -14.03 -6.78
CA GLU A 510 13.57 -14.49 -7.68
C GLU A 510 13.61 -16.03 -7.59
N PRO A 511 13.48 -16.77 -8.70
CA PRO A 511 13.66 -18.21 -8.67
C PRO A 511 15.09 -18.48 -8.20
N PRO A 512 15.29 -19.29 -7.15
CA PRO A 512 16.61 -19.65 -6.70
C PRO A 512 17.36 -20.39 -7.83
N GLN A 513 18.68 -20.29 -7.82
CA GLN A 513 19.56 -20.77 -8.89
C GLN A 513 19.28 -22.21 -9.34
N TYR A 514 18.85 -23.09 -8.43
CA TYR A 514 18.53 -24.48 -8.77
C TYR A 514 17.23 -24.64 -9.58
N GLU A 515 16.24 -23.76 -9.42
CA GLU A 515 14.99 -23.80 -10.21
C GLU A 515 15.24 -23.28 -11.62
N ALA A 516 15.99 -22.18 -11.75
CA ALA A 516 16.33 -21.59 -13.04
C ALA A 516 17.20 -22.51 -13.91
N LEU A 517 18.10 -23.30 -13.29
CA LEU A 517 19.00 -24.20 -14.00
C LEU A 517 18.44 -25.62 -14.16
N ALA A 518 17.26 -25.93 -13.60
CA ALA A 518 16.73 -27.29 -13.55
C ALA A 518 16.60 -27.95 -14.92
N GLU A 519 16.05 -27.24 -15.90
CA GLU A 519 15.91 -27.75 -17.27
C GLU A 519 17.27 -27.93 -17.97
N GLN A 520 18.15 -26.94 -17.91
CA GLN A 520 19.46 -27.00 -18.56
C GLN A 520 20.35 -28.08 -17.96
N ILE A 521 20.32 -28.23 -16.63
CA ILE A 521 21.03 -29.31 -15.92
C ILE A 521 20.48 -30.66 -16.35
N LYS A 522 19.16 -30.81 -16.53
CA LYS A 522 18.58 -32.06 -17.00
C LYS A 522 18.96 -32.37 -18.44
N VAL A 523 18.95 -31.37 -19.33
CA VAL A 523 19.39 -31.52 -20.73
C VAL A 523 20.85 -31.96 -20.80
N ASP A 524 21.74 -31.30 -20.05
CA ASP A 524 23.15 -31.65 -20.01
C ASP A 524 23.38 -33.03 -19.40
N PHE A 525 22.62 -33.34 -18.36
CA PHE A 525 22.61 -34.66 -17.77
C PHE A 525 22.12 -35.71 -18.77
N ASP A 526 21.10 -35.44 -19.59
CA ASP A 526 20.57 -36.32 -20.63
C ASP A 526 21.54 -36.49 -21.82
N ALA A 527 22.29 -35.45 -22.14
CA ALA A 527 23.39 -35.47 -23.10
C ALA A 527 24.60 -36.31 -22.64
N GLY A 528 24.58 -36.81 -21.40
CA GLY A 528 25.61 -37.71 -20.87
C GLY A 528 26.80 -37.01 -20.23
N LEU A 529 26.70 -35.73 -19.90
CA LEU A 529 27.72 -35.02 -19.13
C LEU A 529 27.77 -35.53 -17.68
N SER A 530 28.97 -35.66 -17.13
CA SER A 530 29.16 -35.98 -15.73
C SER A 530 28.74 -34.82 -14.83
N ILE A 531 28.36 -35.12 -13.58
CA ILE A 531 27.97 -34.09 -12.60
C ILE A 531 29.12 -33.09 -12.37
N ALA A 532 30.38 -33.52 -12.49
CA ALA A 532 31.55 -32.66 -12.40
C ALA A 532 31.65 -31.67 -13.58
N GLU A 533 31.34 -32.12 -14.80
CA GLU A 533 31.32 -31.28 -16.00
C GLU A 533 30.13 -30.31 -16.00
N ILE A 534 28.96 -30.75 -15.55
CA ILE A 534 27.78 -29.88 -15.36
C ILE A 534 28.10 -28.78 -14.34
N LYS A 535 28.82 -29.14 -13.27
CA LYS A 535 29.29 -28.20 -12.25
C LYS A 535 30.22 -27.13 -12.84
N THR A 536 31.21 -27.51 -13.63
CA THR A 536 32.12 -26.54 -14.28
C THR A 536 31.41 -25.71 -15.34
N LYS A 537 30.52 -26.32 -16.13
CA LYS A 537 29.77 -25.64 -17.19
C LYS A 537 28.83 -24.55 -16.65
N HIS A 538 28.11 -24.83 -15.57
CA HIS A 538 27.13 -23.91 -14.98
C HIS A 538 27.66 -23.10 -13.78
N GLY A 539 28.92 -23.30 -13.38
CA GLY A 539 29.54 -22.60 -12.27
C GLY A 539 28.81 -22.75 -10.92
N CYS A 540 28.12 -23.86 -10.71
CA CYS A 540 27.23 -24.07 -9.55
C CYS A 540 27.80 -25.12 -8.57
N SER A 541 27.22 -25.26 -7.38
CA SER A 541 27.64 -26.29 -6.41
C SER A 541 26.94 -27.63 -6.68
N TYR A 542 27.55 -28.73 -6.24
CA TYR A 542 26.92 -30.06 -6.29
C TYR A 542 25.54 -30.09 -5.62
N THR A 543 25.35 -29.33 -4.54
CA THR A 543 24.07 -29.20 -3.84
C THR A 543 23.01 -28.45 -4.64
N VAL A 544 23.40 -27.51 -5.50
CA VAL A 544 22.48 -26.81 -6.42
C VAL A 544 22.06 -27.75 -7.53
N ILE A 545 22.97 -28.54 -8.10
CA ILE A 545 22.66 -29.55 -9.12
C ILE A 545 21.71 -30.61 -8.58
N ASP A 546 21.97 -31.12 -7.38
CA ASP A 546 21.11 -32.12 -6.73
C ASP A 546 19.68 -31.59 -6.49
N LYS A 547 19.57 -30.35 -5.99
CA LYS A 547 18.28 -29.68 -5.81
C LYS A 547 17.58 -29.37 -7.14
N ALA A 548 18.33 -29.02 -8.18
CA ALA A 548 17.81 -28.72 -9.51
C ALA A 548 17.22 -29.98 -10.16
N MET A 549 17.95 -31.09 -10.10
CA MET A 549 17.47 -32.41 -10.55
C MET A 549 16.24 -32.85 -9.75
N LYS A 550 16.28 -32.71 -8.42
CA LYS A 550 15.12 -33.03 -7.57
C LYS A 550 13.89 -32.20 -7.95
N HIS A 551 14.07 -30.90 -8.13
CA HIS A 551 13.00 -29.99 -8.53
C HIS A 551 12.42 -30.32 -9.91
N TRP A 552 13.27 -30.62 -10.89
CA TRP A 552 12.84 -31.03 -12.24
C TRP A 552 12.00 -32.31 -12.20
N HIS A 553 12.44 -33.31 -11.43
CA HIS A 553 11.72 -34.57 -11.27
C HIS A 553 10.38 -34.40 -10.54
N GLU A 554 10.32 -33.52 -9.53
CA GLU A 554 9.08 -33.19 -8.82
C GLU A 554 8.07 -32.48 -9.73
N ILE A 555 8.51 -31.52 -10.56
CA ILE A 555 7.63 -30.80 -11.50
C ILE A 555 7.07 -31.74 -12.57
N ASN A 556 7.89 -32.64 -13.09
CA ASN A 556 7.51 -33.53 -14.19
C ASN A 556 6.86 -34.85 -13.72
N GLY A 557 6.73 -35.07 -12.40
CA GLY A 557 6.09 -36.26 -11.84
C GLY A 557 6.86 -37.57 -12.07
N VAL A 558 8.16 -37.50 -12.38
CA VAL A 558 8.98 -38.68 -12.70
C VAL A 558 9.84 -39.06 -11.50
N SER A 559 9.82 -40.34 -11.10
CA SER A 559 10.67 -40.85 -10.02
C SER A 559 12.15 -40.67 -10.34
N ARG A 560 12.90 -40.13 -9.39
CA ARG A 560 14.34 -39.91 -9.52
C ARG A 560 15.07 -41.26 -9.66
N PRO A 561 15.92 -41.45 -10.68
CA PRO A 561 16.75 -42.65 -10.81
C PRO A 561 17.73 -42.79 -9.65
N ASP A 562 17.92 -44.02 -9.17
CA ASP A 562 18.75 -44.29 -8.00
C ASP A 562 20.24 -44.01 -8.28
N GLY A 563 20.95 -43.43 -7.31
CA GLY A 563 22.32 -42.91 -7.45
C GLY A 563 23.36 -43.96 -7.88
N ARG A 564 23.04 -45.24 -7.67
CA ARG A 564 23.90 -46.40 -7.97
C ARG A 564 23.78 -46.85 -9.43
N SER A 565 22.59 -46.74 -10.03
CA SER A 565 22.32 -47.03 -11.45
C SER A 565 23.00 -46.02 -12.41
N LEU A 566 23.36 -44.85 -11.92
CA LEU A 566 24.07 -43.80 -12.67
C LEU A 566 25.51 -44.16 -13.07
N ARG A 567 26.18 -45.05 -12.31
CA ARG A 567 27.60 -45.40 -12.55
C ARG A 567 27.83 -46.20 -13.85
N GLY A 568 26.78 -46.78 -14.43
CA GLY A 568 26.85 -47.54 -15.68
C GLY A 568 26.61 -46.71 -16.95
N ARG A 569 26.31 -45.42 -16.82
CA ARG A 569 25.90 -44.56 -17.94
C ARG A 569 27.06 -43.90 -18.69
N LEU A 570 28.16 -43.61 -18.00
CA LEU A 570 29.35 -43.01 -18.59
C LEU A 570 30.32 -44.12 -19.03
N PRO A 571 30.83 -44.10 -20.28
CA PRO A 571 31.86 -45.05 -20.69
C PRO A 571 33.11 -44.82 -19.84
N LYS A 572 33.43 -45.77 -18.94
CA LYS A 572 34.74 -45.78 -18.27
C LYS A 572 35.77 -46.27 -19.28
N GLN A 573 36.59 -45.36 -19.79
CA GLN A 573 37.82 -45.74 -20.47
C GLN A 573 38.68 -46.50 -19.45
N ARG A 574 38.95 -47.79 -19.70
CA ARG A 574 39.71 -48.61 -18.75
C ARG A 574 41.15 -48.12 -18.77
N ALA A 575 41.87 -48.22 -17.64
CA ALA A 575 43.29 -47.89 -17.61
C ALA A 575 44.11 -48.71 -18.63
N SER A 576 43.63 -49.91 -19.00
CA SER A 576 44.17 -50.72 -20.09
C SER A 576 44.06 -50.06 -21.45
N ASP A 577 42.99 -49.30 -21.70
CA ASP A 577 42.71 -48.67 -22.99
C ASP A 577 43.51 -47.36 -23.12
N GLN A 578 43.74 -46.66 -22.01
CA GLN A 578 44.55 -45.44 -21.97
C GLN A 578 46.05 -45.73 -22.14
N LEU A 579 46.54 -46.83 -21.58
CA LEU A 579 47.95 -47.23 -21.65
C LEU A 579 48.24 -48.19 -22.81
N LEU A 580 47.25 -48.44 -23.69
CA LEU A 580 47.29 -49.47 -24.71
C LEU A 580 48.48 -49.31 -25.68
N GLU A 581 48.72 -48.09 -26.17
CA GLU A 581 49.83 -47.80 -27.10
C GLU A 581 51.19 -47.94 -26.41
N GLN A 582 51.34 -47.38 -25.21
CA GLN A 582 52.58 -47.43 -24.42
C GLN A 582 52.95 -48.85 -23.97
N VAL A 583 51.94 -49.65 -23.61
CA VAL A 583 52.12 -51.07 -23.28
C VAL A 583 52.65 -51.82 -24.51
N MET A 584 52.09 -51.57 -25.69
CA MET A 584 52.49 -52.27 -26.91
C MET A 584 53.86 -51.84 -27.44
N GLU A 585 54.27 -50.59 -27.23
CA GLU A 585 55.62 -50.11 -27.53
C GLU A 585 56.66 -50.88 -26.68
N LEU A 586 56.45 -50.98 -25.37
CA LEU A 586 57.31 -51.75 -24.47
C LEU A 586 57.21 -53.26 -24.70
N TRP A 587 56.07 -53.74 -25.21
CA TRP A 587 55.87 -55.13 -25.60
C TRP A 587 56.71 -55.51 -26.83
N GLY A 588 56.93 -54.57 -27.76
CA GLY A 588 57.77 -54.74 -28.94
C GLY A 588 59.28 -54.85 -28.62
N LEU A 589 59.71 -54.33 -27.47
CA LEU A 589 61.09 -54.43 -26.96
C LEU A 589 61.39 -55.78 -26.25
N ASP A 590 60.53 -56.78 -26.41
CA ASP A 590 60.65 -58.11 -25.77
C ASP A 590 60.85 -58.05 -24.23
N LEU A 591 60.30 -57.01 -23.59
CA LEU A 591 60.32 -56.89 -22.13
C LEU A 591 59.29 -57.84 -21.47
N PRO A 592 59.63 -58.46 -20.33
CA PRO A 592 58.69 -59.27 -19.57
C PRO A 592 57.57 -58.39 -18.99
N VAL A 593 56.35 -58.93 -18.94
CA VAL A 593 55.13 -58.21 -18.51
C VAL A 593 55.28 -57.54 -17.13
N ARG A 594 56.05 -58.14 -16.22
CA ARG A 594 56.34 -57.58 -14.89
C ARG A 594 57.17 -56.30 -14.96
N GLU A 595 58.10 -56.22 -15.90
CA GLU A 595 58.96 -55.05 -16.11
C GLU A 595 58.20 -53.93 -16.82
N ILE A 596 57.32 -54.27 -17.77
CA ILE A 596 56.39 -53.31 -18.40
C ILE A 596 55.46 -52.70 -17.34
N ALA A 597 54.90 -53.53 -16.45
CA ALA A 597 54.04 -53.08 -15.36
C ALA A 597 54.78 -52.15 -14.38
N ALA A 598 56.05 -52.46 -14.05
CA ALA A 598 56.87 -51.62 -13.19
C ALA A 598 57.21 -50.27 -13.84
N ARG A 599 57.49 -50.25 -15.16
CA ARG A 599 57.90 -49.05 -15.89
C ARG A 599 56.74 -48.08 -16.17
N LEU A 600 55.53 -48.61 -16.29
CA LEU A 600 54.29 -47.83 -16.46
C LEU A 600 53.55 -47.60 -15.12
N GLU A 601 54.17 -47.96 -13.99
CA GLU A 601 53.60 -47.87 -12.64
C GLU A 601 52.15 -48.41 -12.55
N CYS A 602 51.87 -49.51 -13.27
CA CYS A 602 50.52 -50.07 -13.39
C CYS A 602 50.45 -51.54 -12.96
N GLY A 603 49.24 -52.03 -12.71
CA GLY A 603 49.03 -53.43 -12.34
C GLY A 603 49.35 -54.39 -13.49
N LEU A 604 49.92 -55.56 -13.17
CA LEU A 604 50.18 -56.64 -14.13
C LEU A 604 48.95 -57.02 -14.98
N GLU A 605 47.77 -57.01 -14.37
CA GLU A 605 46.51 -57.31 -15.07
C GLU A 605 46.09 -56.20 -16.04
N THR A 606 46.45 -54.94 -15.78
CA THR A 606 46.21 -53.81 -16.70
C THR A 606 47.03 -53.97 -17.97
N VAL A 607 48.30 -54.38 -17.85
CA VAL A 607 49.19 -54.67 -18.99
C VAL A 607 48.68 -55.86 -19.80
N ARG A 608 48.24 -56.94 -19.12
CA ARG A 608 47.66 -58.11 -19.81
C ARG A 608 46.37 -57.77 -20.53
N ALA A 609 45.49 -57.03 -19.87
CA ALA A 609 44.24 -56.57 -20.47
C ALA A 609 44.50 -55.69 -21.70
N ALA A 610 45.46 -54.75 -21.63
CA ALA A 610 45.83 -53.90 -22.77
C ALA A 610 46.31 -54.72 -23.99
N VAL A 611 47.12 -55.76 -23.76
CA VAL A 611 47.64 -56.65 -24.80
C VAL A 611 46.54 -57.51 -25.42
N VAL A 612 45.65 -58.04 -24.60
CA VAL A 612 44.46 -58.79 -25.05
C VAL A 612 43.60 -57.87 -25.93
N THR A 613 43.25 -56.69 -25.43
CA THR A 613 42.43 -55.71 -26.16
C THR A 613 43.07 -55.32 -27.50
N TRP A 614 44.39 -55.09 -27.53
CA TRP A 614 45.09 -54.74 -28.77
C TRP A 614 45.07 -55.87 -29.81
N HIS A 615 45.32 -57.12 -29.39
CA HIS A 615 45.30 -58.28 -30.29
C HIS A 615 43.88 -58.60 -30.78
N GLU A 616 42.89 -58.58 -29.89
CA GLU A 616 41.48 -58.79 -30.23
C GLU A 616 40.97 -57.70 -31.19
N SER A 617 41.32 -56.42 -30.96
CA SER A 617 40.94 -55.32 -31.86
C SER A 617 41.51 -55.44 -33.29
N ARG A 618 42.56 -56.24 -33.47
CA ARG A 618 43.23 -56.47 -34.75
C ARG A 618 43.00 -57.88 -35.31
N GLY A 619 42.14 -58.68 -34.66
CA GLY A 619 41.84 -60.05 -35.07
C GLY A 619 43.04 -61.01 -34.97
N LEU A 620 44.05 -60.68 -34.16
CA LEU A 620 45.26 -61.50 -33.97
C LEU A 620 45.07 -62.45 -32.78
N PRO A 621 45.64 -63.67 -32.83
CA PRO A 621 45.61 -64.58 -31.69
C PRO A 621 46.41 -64.01 -30.53
N VAL A 622 45.82 -63.99 -29.33
CA VAL A 622 46.47 -63.50 -28.11
C VAL A 622 47.63 -64.45 -27.73
N PRO A 623 48.88 -63.96 -27.63
CA PRO A 623 50.02 -64.80 -27.28
C PRO A 623 49.94 -65.36 -25.85
N ASP A 624 50.20 -66.66 -25.67
CA ASP A 624 50.31 -67.25 -24.33
C ASP A 624 51.55 -66.72 -23.60
N GLY A 625 51.35 -66.15 -22.41
CA GLY A 625 52.39 -65.60 -21.55
C GLY A 625 53.44 -66.62 -21.10
N ARG A 626 53.19 -67.94 -21.17
CA ARG A 626 54.23 -68.97 -20.95
C ARG A 626 55.15 -69.10 -22.16
N VAL A 627 54.57 -69.14 -23.35
CA VAL A 627 55.29 -69.25 -24.62
C VAL A 627 56.17 -68.02 -24.84
N ARG A 628 55.64 -66.82 -24.57
CA ARG A 628 56.40 -65.57 -24.70
C ARG A 628 57.57 -65.45 -23.71
N ARG A 629 57.41 -65.90 -22.47
CA ARG A 629 58.52 -65.92 -21.50
C ARG A 629 59.65 -66.85 -21.95
N LYS A 630 59.30 -67.98 -22.56
CA LYS A 630 60.28 -68.91 -23.13
C LYS A 630 61.00 -68.30 -24.34
N SER A 631 60.28 -67.59 -25.23
CA SER A 631 60.88 -66.94 -26.40
C SER A 631 61.79 -65.77 -26.04
N ILE A 632 61.40 -64.94 -25.06
CA ILE A 632 62.24 -63.84 -24.56
C ILE A 632 63.51 -64.41 -23.90
N ARG A 633 63.38 -65.48 -23.11
CA ARG A 633 64.53 -66.15 -22.47
C ARG A 633 65.50 -66.72 -23.50
N LEU A 634 64.99 -67.41 -24.53
CA LEU A 634 65.82 -67.97 -25.61
C LEU A 634 66.51 -66.87 -26.44
N LYS A 635 65.84 -65.75 -26.71
CA LYS A 635 66.46 -64.59 -27.38
C LYS A 635 67.56 -63.97 -26.53
N ARG A 636 67.31 -63.74 -25.23
CA ARG A 636 68.31 -63.19 -24.30
C ARG A 636 69.49 -64.15 -24.03
N GLU A 637 69.29 -65.46 -24.13
CA GLU A 637 70.37 -66.48 -24.04
C GLU A 637 71.21 -66.53 -25.33
N ASN A 638 70.66 -66.19 -26.49
CA ASN A 638 71.37 -66.11 -27.77
C ASN A 638 72.04 -64.74 -28.04
N ASP A 639 71.64 -63.68 -27.33
CA ASP A 639 72.22 -62.32 -27.41
C ASP A 639 73.36 -62.09 -26.40
N ILE A 640 73.92 -63.16 -25.81
CA ILE A 640 75.14 -63.10 -24.99
C ILE A 640 76.34 -63.30 -25.93
N PRO A 641 77.19 -62.29 -26.18
CA PRO A 641 78.41 -62.45 -26.97
C PRO A 641 79.43 -63.38 -26.31
#